data_AF-A0A1T5K3H0-F1
#
_entry.id   AF-A0A1T5K3H0-F1
#
_cell.length_a   1.000
_cell.length_b   1.000
_cell.length_c   1.000
_cell.angle_alpha   90.00
_cell.angle_beta   90.00
_cell.angle_gamma   90.00
#
_symmetry.space_group_name_H-M   'P 1'
#
loop_
_entity.id
_entity.type
_entity.pdbx_description
1 polymer ?
#
loop_
_entity_poly.entity_id
_entity_poly.type
_entity_poly.pdbx_seq_one_letter_code
_entity_poly.pdbx_strand_id
1 'polypeptide(L)'
;MPPAAGHLSENSRRLARNTLLLYFRMLLLMLIGLFTSRVVFRTLGIDDYGVYNAVGGVVTVFTFLTASVSAAISRFLAVGLGEGDPARLRRIFSTGVLIQLGFAALLVVLVETAGVWWLNNRMDIPAERMDAARWVLQCAMGVLVVNLLAVPYNAAIIAHERMSAFAVISIGEAVLKLTVALLLYFSSYDKLVTYAVLMLGVAVLVRAAYGFYCRRHFAESRGRLVWDGALVREMTAFAGWSFFGSSAYVFNTQGANQVVNVFFGVTLNAARGLVLQVENIIKQFVTNFLTALNPQITKSWAAGEKDYCFELVRKGVKYSWLVILFFAAPILGAGEQLLHLWLGPDKALPPHTVTFLYLTLACLLVDLGSNPLLTLVQATGRVRRYYLLTGLTSYLGLPLVWLAFKLGAGPEWAYLVFAVVYLVVAVERVALAHKLTGFPIRPFVTLVLFLVGVSCAVLEVPIILWAFPSRSLGLRLFGILFGWLVMALFIWAYLMTPGERAYVFRKIGKWLPDGGFLRTKYRLVFGRPLSVSGAFTFTEKIQWQKLHDRNPLYHTLVDKAAVKPYVAERIGAEHVVPTLGVWERPEQIDWEALPAQFVLKCTHDSGSTIICTDKASFDRQAACDKLAAALACDYWKRDREWAYKDVPRRIIAEEYLGAGLADYKIFCFGGKPGFLFVATDRDNPDEETKFDFFDTSWQHLDIRNGHPNAATPPAKPAHFEQMLALAEALAGKFPQVRIDFYETPDGRVLFGEYTFYHWSGFVPFDPELADTQLGQFFKIPYK
;
A
#
# COMPACT_ATOMS: atom_id res chain seq x y z
N MET A 1 -21.98 4.24 18.14
CA MET A 1 -21.01 3.75 17.13
C MET A 1 -19.92 4.80 16.86
N PRO A 2 -18.68 4.65 17.36
CA PRO A 2 -17.53 4.97 16.52
C PRO A 2 -17.60 4.01 15.32
N PRO A 3 -17.31 4.46 14.09
CA PRO A 3 -17.43 3.61 12.91
C PRO A 3 -16.64 2.31 13.13
N ALA A 4 -17.28 1.18 12.82
CA ALA A 4 -16.69 -0.15 12.85
C ALA A 4 -15.23 -0.09 12.40
N ALA A 5 -14.35 -0.63 13.24
CA ALA A 5 -12.90 -0.52 13.11
C ALA A 5 -12.41 -0.79 11.68
N GLY A 6 -12.13 0.30 10.96
CA GLY A 6 -11.21 0.43 9.83
C GLY A 6 -11.03 -0.81 8.95
N HIS A 7 -12.04 -1.15 8.15
CA HIS A 7 -11.74 -1.72 6.85
C HIS A 7 -11.10 -0.61 6.01
N LEU A 8 -9.79 -0.72 5.73
CA LEU A 8 -9.19 0.03 4.63
C LEU A 8 -10.10 -0.15 3.41
N SER A 9 -10.54 0.95 2.79
CA SER A 9 -11.32 0.87 1.56
C SER A 9 -10.60 -0.05 0.58
N GLU A 10 -11.35 -0.86 -0.16
CA GLU A 10 -10.77 -1.83 -1.10
C GLU A 10 -9.74 -1.16 -2.04
N ASN A 11 -10.01 0.08 -2.42
CA ASN A 11 -9.13 0.95 -3.21
C ASN A 11 -7.78 1.21 -2.52
N SER A 12 -7.76 1.48 -1.21
CA SER A 12 -6.52 1.71 -0.46
C SER A 12 -5.67 0.44 -0.36
N ARG A 13 -6.32 -0.72 -0.14
CA ARG A 13 -5.62 -2.02 -0.13
C ARG A 13 -5.04 -2.36 -1.50
N ARG A 14 -5.81 -2.09 -2.56
CA ARG A 14 -5.39 -2.27 -3.95
C ARG A 14 -4.20 -1.38 -4.30
N LEU A 15 -4.24 -0.09 -3.93
CA LEU A 15 -3.15 0.86 -4.13
C LEU A 15 -1.84 0.40 -3.45
N ALA A 16 -1.92 -0.02 -2.18
CA ALA A 16 -0.77 -0.51 -1.42
C ALA A 16 -0.15 -1.76 -2.07
N ARG A 17 -0.97 -2.76 -2.42
CA ARG A 17 -0.52 -3.97 -3.12
C ARG A 17 0.14 -3.63 -4.47
N ASN A 18 -0.50 -2.77 -5.25
CA ASN A 18 -0.02 -2.35 -6.56
C ASN A 18 1.34 -1.64 -6.43
N THR A 19 1.48 -0.76 -5.46
CA THR A 19 2.74 -0.03 -5.19
C THR A 19 3.86 -1.00 -4.80
N LEU A 20 3.60 -1.93 -3.88
CA LEU A 20 4.58 -2.94 -3.45
C LEU A 20 5.04 -3.83 -4.61
N LEU A 21 4.12 -4.25 -5.48
CA LEU A 21 4.46 -5.01 -6.68
C LEU A 21 5.37 -4.23 -7.63
N LEU A 22 5.12 -2.92 -7.81
CA LEU A 22 5.96 -2.08 -8.66
C LEU A 22 7.36 -1.86 -8.06
N TYR A 23 7.48 -1.74 -6.73
CA TYR A 23 8.79 -1.69 -6.08
C TYR A 23 9.56 -3.00 -6.20
N PHE A 24 8.91 -4.13 -5.96
CA PHE A 24 9.53 -5.44 -6.16
C PHE A 24 10.02 -5.62 -7.60
N ARG A 25 9.16 -5.30 -8.57
CA ARG A 25 9.50 -5.30 -10.00
C ARG A 25 10.72 -4.42 -10.27
N MET A 26 10.74 -3.18 -9.79
CA MET A 26 11.87 -2.27 -10.02
C MET A 26 13.20 -2.84 -9.50
N LEU A 27 13.22 -3.35 -8.27
CA LEU A 27 14.43 -3.92 -7.67
C LEU A 27 14.92 -5.13 -8.48
N LEU A 28 14.00 -6.01 -8.89
CA LEU A 28 14.33 -7.18 -9.69
C LEU A 28 14.86 -6.79 -11.08
N LEU A 29 14.21 -5.82 -11.75
CA LEU A 29 14.66 -5.30 -13.04
C LEU A 29 16.05 -4.66 -12.96
N MET A 30 16.34 -3.96 -11.87
CA MET A 30 17.66 -3.36 -11.62
C MET A 30 18.74 -4.45 -11.49
N LEU A 31 18.48 -5.50 -10.70
CA LEU A 31 19.41 -6.62 -10.54
C LEU A 31 19.66 -7.37 -11.85
N ILE A 32 18.59 -7.73 -12.58
CA ILE A 32 18.71 -8.41 -13.87
C ILE A 32 19.43 -7.51 -14.88
N GLY A 33 19.11 -6.22 -14.92
CA GLY A 33 19.74 -5.26 -15.83
C GLY A 33 21.24 -5.11 -15.61
N LEU A 34 21.69 -4.99 -14.35
CA LEU A 34 23.11 -4.92 -14.00
C LEU A 34 23.87 -6.19 -14.37
N PHE A 35 23.26 -7.36 -14.17
CA PHE A 35 23.87 -8.62 -14.58
C PHE A 35 23.93 -8.74 -16.11
N THR A 36 22.83 -8.41 -16.79
CA THR A 36 22.72 -8.50 -18.26
C THR A 36 23.74 -7.60 -18.94
N SER A 37 23.89 -6.33 -18.52
CA SER A 37 24.85 -5.41 -19.13
C SER A 37 26.29 -5.93 -19.01
N ARG A 38 26.65 -6.55 -17.88
CA ARG A 38 27.95 -7.18 -17.68
C ARG A 38 28.19 -8.36 -18.63
N VAL A 39 27.17 -9.18 -18.86
CA VAL A 39 27.25 -10.32 -19.78
C VAL A 39 27.38 -9.83 -21.23
N VAL A 40 26.56 -8.86 -21.64
CA VAL A 40 26.61 -8.27 -22.98
C VAL A 40 27.98 -7.62 -23.24
N PHE A 41 28.49 -6.84 -22.29
CA PHE A 41 29.81 -6.21 -22.42
C PHE A 41 30.94 -7.24 -22.58
N ARG A 42 30.92 -8.34 -21.81
CA ARG A 42 31.92 -9.41 -21.92
C ARG A 42 31.84 -10.18 -23.23
N THR A 43 30.65 -10.33 -23.79
CA THR A 43 30.42 -11.13 -25.01
C THR A 43 30.66 -10.37 -26.29
N LEU A 44 30.25 -9.10 -26.34
CA LEU A 44 30.48 -8.20 -27.49
C LEU A 44 31.89 -7.62 -27.50
N GLY A 45 32.50 -7.39 -26.33
CA GLY A 45 33.76 -6.65 -26.24
C GLY A 45 33.55 -5.14 -26.38
N ILE A 46 34.63 -4.38 -26.23
CA ILE A 46 34.60 -2.91 -26.11
C ILE A 46 34.07 -2.27 -27.39
N ASP A 47 34.56 -2.70 -28.55
CA ASP A 47 34.27 -2.07 -29.84
C ASP A 47 32.81 -2.27 -30.26
N ASP A 48 32.33 -3.51 -30.28
CA ASP A 48 30.94 -3.83 -30.67
C ASP A 48 29.93 -3.28 -29.66
N TYR A 49 30.27 -3.28 -28.36
CA TYR A 49 29.44 -2.64 -27.34
C TYR A 49 29.40 -1.11 -27.53
N GLY A 50 30.51 -0.50 -27.93
CA GLY A 50 30.60 0.92 -28.28
C GLY A 50 29.73 1.27 -29.49
N VAL A 51 29.86 0.52 -30.59
CA VAL A 51 29.05 0.69 -31.80
C VAL A 51 27.56 0.52 -31.48
N TYR A 52 27.18 -0.54 -30.75
CA TYR A 52 25.77 -0.76 -30.37
C TYR A 52 25.15 0.43 -29.64
N ASN A 53 25.85 0.94 -28.62
CA ASN A 53 25.34 2.05 -27.82
C ASN A 53 25.34 3.38 -28.58
N ALA A 54 26.35 3.64 -29.40
CA ALA A 54 26.44 4.87 -30.19
C ALA A 54 25.31 4.93 -31.23
N VAL A 55 25.10 3.85 -31.98
CA VAL A 55 24.05 3.76 -33.00
C VAL A 55 22.65 3.73 -32.36
N GLY A 56 22.46 2.94 -31.31
CA GLY A 56 21.20 2.89 -30.56
C GLY A 56 20.87 4.23 -29.88
N GLY A 57 21.89 5.01 -29.51
CA GLY A 57 21.74 6.36 -28.96
C GLY A 57 21.04 7.32 -29.92
N VAL A 58 21.33 7.25 -31.22
CA VAL A 58 20.68 8.08 -32.26
C VAL A 58 19.16 7.89 -32.24
N VAL A 59 18.69 6.64 -32.14
CA VAL A 59 17.26 6.32 -32.09
C VAL A 59 16.66 6.72 -30.74
N THR A 60 17.42 6.58 -29.66
CA THR A 60 16.98 6.92 -28.29
C THR A 60 16.63 8.40 -28.16
N VAL A 61 17.29 9.30 -28.91
CA VAL A 61 16.95 10.74 -28.91
C VAL A 61 15.48 10.96 -29.30
N PHE A 62 14.86 10.13 -30.14
CA PHE A 62 13.47 10.31 -30.50
C PHE A 62 12.47 9.84 -29.42
N THR A 63 12.93 9.10 -28.41
CA THR A 63 12.05 8.51 -27.38
C THR A 63 11.45 9.55 -26.43
N PHE A 64 12.11 10.68 -26.16
CA PHE A 64 11.55 11.71 -25.26
C PHE A 64 10.27 12.35 -25.84
N LEU A 65 10.15 12.41 -27.18
CA LEU A 65 8.96 12.92 -27.86
C LEU A 65 7.71 12.05 -27.58
N THR A 66 7.93 10.77 -27.29
CA THR A 66 6.87 9.76 -27.13
C THR A 66 6.22 9.81 -25.75
N ALA A 67 6.91 10.36 -24.75
CA ALA A 67 6.45 10.40 -23.37
C ALA A 67 5.16 11.21 -23.23
N SER A 68 5.06 12.33 -23.93
CA SER A 68 3.89 13.21 -23.91
C SER A 68 2.66 12.57 -24.57
N VAL A 69 2.85 11.81 -25.65
CA VAL A 69 1.78 11.02 -26.28
C VAL A 69 1.33 9.88 -25.37
N SER A 70 2.28 9.21 -24.71
CA SER A 70 2.01 8.13 -23.76
C SER A 70 1.21 8.61 -22.55
N ALA A 71 1.57 9.79 -22.01
CA ALA A 71 0.83 10.45 -20.94
C ALA A 71 -0.60 10.83 -21.39
N ALA A 72 -0.77 11.33 -22.61
CA ALA A 72 -2.08 11.62 -23.18
C ALA A 72 -2.96 10.37 -23.22
N ILE A 73 -2.49 9.28 -23.86
CA ILE A 73 -3.26 8.03 -23.99
C ILE A 73 -3.63 7.47 -22.61
N SER A 74 -2.68 7.44 -21.67
CA SER A 74 -2.92 6.96 -20.31
C SER A 74 -4.00 7.77 -19.58
N ARG A 75 -3.94 9.10 -19.70
CA ARG A 75 -4.94 10.01 -19.10
C ARG A 75 -6.32 9.82 -19.73
N PHE A 76 -6.42 9.81 -21.06
CA PHE A 76 -7.72 9.67 -21.72
C PHE A 76 -8.36 8.29 -21.46
N LEU A 77 -7.58 7.21 -21.42
CA LEU A 77 -8.10 5.90 -21.02
C LEU A 77 -8.61 5.89 -19.58
N ALA A 78 -7.87 6.51 -18.65
CA ALA A 78 -8.33 6.63 -17.26
C ALA A 78 -9.60 7.48 -17.13
N VAL A 79 -9.73 8.57 -17.91
CA VAL A 79 -10.98 9.36 -17.98
C VAL A 79 -12.14 8.51 -18.51
N GLY A 80 -11.95 7.82 -19.64
CA GLY A 80 -12.99 6.97 -20.22
C GLY A 80 -13.45 5.85 -19.30
N LEU A 81 -12.56 5.30 -18.47
CA LEU A 81 -12.90 4.34 -17.42
C LEU A 81 -13.70 4.96 -16.27
N GLY A 82 -13.38 6.19 -15.88
CA GLY A 82 -14.10 6.90 -14.82
C GLY A 82 -15.50 7.36 -15.23
N GLU A 83 -15.70 7.67 -16.51
CA GLU A 83 -17.02 8.03 -17.07
C GLU A 83 -17.95 6.82 -17.24
N GLY A 84 -17.40 5.61 -17.34
CA GLY A 84 -18.18 4.38 -17.45
C GLY A 84 -18.83 4.12 -18.82
N ASP A 85 -18.44 4.85 -19.88
CA ASP A 85 -18.93 4.65 -21.27
C ASP A 85 -17.99 3.72 -22.08
N PRO A 86 -18.38 2.45 -22.34
CA PRO A 86 -17.54 1.50 -23.07
C PRO A 86 -17.31 1.87 -24.54
N ALA A 87 -18.27 2.56 -25.18
CA ALA A 87 -18.16 2.97 -26.58
C ALA A 87 -17.16 4.12 -26.74
N ARG A 88 -17.19 5.09 -25.83
CA ARG A 88 -16.17 6.15 -25.77
C ARG A 88 -14.80 5.59 -25.43
N LEU A 89 -14.70 4.67 -24.47
CA LEU A 89 -13.42 4.03 -24.12
C LEU A 89 -12.79 3.28 -25.31
N ARG A 90 -13.59 2.56 -26.10
CA ARG A 90 -13.13 1.90 -27.33
C ARG A 90 -12.65 2.88 -28.39
N ARG A 91 -13.32 4.03 -28.56
CA ARG A 91 -12.86 5.10 -29.44
C ARG A 91 -11.53 5.69 -28.98
N ILE A 92 -11.38 5.96 -27.68
CA ILE A 92 -10.12 6.45 -27.08
C ILE A 92 -8.97 5.49 -27.34
N PHE A 93 -9.18 4.18 -27.09
CA PHE A 93 -8.15 3.17 -27.33
C PHE A 93 -7.76 3.12 -28.81
N SER A 94 -8.74 3.09 -29.71
CA SER A 94 -8.51 3.05 -31.17
C SER A 94 -7.77 4.28 -31.69
N THR A 95 -8.19 5.47 -31.25
CA THR A 95 -7.54 6.74 -31.58
C THR A 95 -6.12 6.79 -31.04
N GLY A 96 -5.87 6.27 -29.83
CA GLY A 96 -4.52 6.15 -29.28
C GLY A 96 -3.61 5.28 -30.14
N VAL A 97 -4.11 4.16 -30.66
CA VAL A 97 -3.35 3.29 -31.59
C VAL A 97 -3.07 4.01 -32.93
N LEU A 98 -4.05 4.73 -33.49
CA LEU A 98 -3.88 5.48 -34.74
C LEU A 98 -2.86 6.60 -34.61
N ILE A 99 -2.88 7.35 -33.50
CA ILE A 99 -1.89 8.40 -33.21
C ILE A 99 -0.48 7.79 -33.14
N GLN A 100 -0.31 6.63 -32.48
CA GLN A 100 0.98 5.95 -32.39
C GLN A 100 1.46 5.41 -33.74
N LEU A 101 0.57 4.90 -34.59
CA LEU A 101 0.91 4.49 -35.96
C LEU A 101 1.40 5.68 -36.80
N GLY A 102 0.70 6.81 -36.75
CA GLY A 102 1.13 8.03 -37.43
C GLY A 102 2.47 8.56 -36.92
N PHE A 103 2.68 8.51 -35.60
CA PHE A 103 3.94 8.94 -34.99
C PHE A 103 5.10 7.99 -35.32
N ALA A 104 4.87 6.67 -35.35
CA ALA A 104 5.85 5.69 -35.78
C ALA A 104 6.27 5.91 -37.24
N ALA A 105 5.32 6.17 -38.14
CA ALA A 105 5.63 6.47 -39.54
C ALA A 105 6.50 7.73 -39.68
N LEU A 106 6.19 8.79 -38.92
CA LEU A 106 7.02 9.99 -38.87
C LEU A 106 8.44 9.69 -38.40
N LEU A 107 8.61 8.91 -37.34
CA LEU A 107 9.92 8.57 -36.81
C LEU A 107 10.73 7.68 -37.76
N VAL A 108 10.09 6.76 -38.49
CA VAL A 108 10.76 5.99 -39.54
C VAL A 108 11.35 6.92 -40.59
N VAL A 109 10.57 7.89 -41.08
CA VAL A 109 11.07 8.87 -42.06
C VAL A 109 12.27 9.65 -41.51
N LEU A 110 12.21 10.08 -40.24
CA LEU A 110 13.31 10.81 -39.61
C LEU A 110 14.57 9.96 -39.42
N VAL A 111 14.43 8.70 -39.02
CA VAL A 111 15.58 7.79 -38.83
C VAL A 111 16.18 7.39 -40.17
N GLU A 112 15.37 7.10 -41.19
CA GLU A 112 15.84 6.75 -42.54
C GLU A 112 16.54 7.92 -43.24
N THR A 113 16.10 9.15 -42.98
CA THR A 113 16.73 10.34 -43.58
C THR A 113 17.91 10.83 -42.74
N ALA A 114 17.66 11.32 -41.53
CA ALA A 114 18.67 11.94 -40.68
C ALA A 114 19.56 10.91 -39.98
N GLY A 115 18.99 9.79 -39.52
CA GLY A 115 19.74 8.74 -38.80
C GLY A 115 20.75 8.02 -39.69
N VAL A 116 20.33 7.61 -40.88
CA VAL A 116 21.22 6.99 -41.88
C VAL A 116 22.28 7.98 -42.37
N TRP A 117 21.91 9.24 -42.61
CA TRP A 117 22.88 10.28 -42.96
C TRP A 117 23.92 10.46 -41.87
N TRP A 118 23.49 10.56 -40.61
CA TRP A 118 24.37 10.73 -39.45
C TRP A 118 25.33 9.55 -39.30
N LEU A 119 24.81 8.33 -39.42
CA LEU A 119 25.60 7.10 -39.32
C LEU A 119 26.72 7.05 -40.37
N ASN A 120 26.40 7.36 -41.63
CA ASN A 120 27.37 7.21 -42.72
C ASN A 120 28.34 8.39 -42.86
N ASN A 121 27.99 9.60 -42.39
CA ASN A 121 28.78 10.82 -42.66
C ASN A 121 29.41 11.47 -41.43
N ARG A 122 28.92 11.16 -40.22
CA ARG A 122 29.33 11.86 -38.99
C ARG A 122 29.83 10.93 -37.89
N MET A 123 29.40 9.67 -37.89
CA MET A 123 29.90 8.68 -36.92
C MET A 123 31.22 8.08 -37.39
N ASP A 124 32.21 8.10 -36.50
CA ASP A 124 33.48 7.42 -36.70
C ASP A 124 33.31 5.95 -36.27
N ILE A 125 33.03 5.08 -37.25
CA ILE A 125 32.85 3.64 -37.05
C ILE A 125 33.93 2.93 -37.89
N PRO A 126 34.66 1.95 -37.31
CA PRO A 126 35.60 1.15 -38.06
C PRO A 126 34.97 0.61 -39.35
N ALA A 127 35.67 0.72 -40.48
CA ALA A 127 35.13 0.36 -41.79
C ALA A 127 34.57 -1.07 -41.82
N GLU A 128 35.23 -2.00 -41.13
CA GLU A 128 34.83 -3.40 -40.95
C GLU A 128 33.54 -3.61 -40.14
N ARG A 129 33.12 -2.63 -39.33
CA ARG A 129 31.90 -2.67 -38.52
C ARG A 129 30.76 -1.81 -39.08
N MET A 130 30.98 -1.08 -40.17
CA MET A 130 29.96 -0.20 -40.74
C MET A 130 28.69 -0.97 -41.16
N ASP A 131 28.82 -2.17 -41.73
CA ASP A 131 27.66 -2.96 -42.11
C ASP A 131 26.90 -3.49 -40.89
N ALA A 132 27.60 -3.95 -39.86
CA ALA A 132 26.97 -4.31 -38.58
C ALA A 132 26.26 -3.11 -37.95
N ALA A 133 26.86 -1.91 -38.01
CA ALA A 133 26.26 -0.67 -37.51
C ALA A 133 24.95 -0.30 -38.24
N ARG A 134 24.88 -0.51 -39.56
CA ARG A 134 23.64 -0.33 -40.33
C ARG A 134 22.55 -1.30 -39.87
N TRP A 135 22.89 -2.57 -39.62
CA TRP A 135 21.97 -3.55 -39.02
C TRP A 135 21.48 -3.10 -37.63
N VAL A 136 22.38 -2.59 -36.79
CA VAL A 136 22.00 -2.05 -35.47
C VAL A 136 21.00 -0.91 -35.63
N LEU A 137 21.24 0.04 -36.53
CA LEU A 137 20.34 1.19 -36.75
C LEU A 137 18.94 0.73 -37.16
N GLN A 138 18.85 -0.19 -38.12
CA GLN A 138 17.59 -0.72 -38.62
C GLN A 138 16.83 -1.53 -37.56
N CYS A 139 17.53 -2.38 -36.81
CA CYS A 139 16.92 -3.11 -35.69
C CYS A 139 16.47 -2.17 -34.57
N ALA A 140 17.26 -1.15 -34.23
CA ALA A 140 16.91 -0.15 -33.22
C ALA A 140 15.67 0.66 -33.63
N MET A 141 15.56 1.04 -34.91
CA MET A 141 14.36 1.65 -35.47
C MET A 141 13.14 0.71 -35.35
N GLY A 142 13.30 -0.57 -35.70
CA GLY A 142 12.25 -1.58 -35.51
C GLY A 142 11.80 -1.70 -34.05
N VAL A 143 12.75 -1.75 -33.11
CA VAL A 143 12.48 -1.80 -31.66
C VAL A 143 11.68 -0.56 -31.23
N LEU A 144 12.09 0.62 -31.69
CA LEU A 144 11.39 1.87 -31.41
C LEU A 144 9.94 1.81 -31.90
N VAL A 145 9.71 1.44 -33.17
CA VAL A 145 8.36 1.31 -33.74
C VAL A 145 7.50 0.34 -32.94
N VAL A 146 8.02 -0.86 -32.64
CA VAL A 146 7.29 -1.87 -31.87
C VAL A 146 6.92 -1.37 -30.47
N ASN A 147 7.85 -0.68 -29.80
CA ASN A 147 7.62 -0.10 -28.48
C ASN A 147 6.54 0.99 -28.51
N LEU A 148 6.48 1.82 -29.56
CA LEU A 148 5.42 2.83 -29.74
C LEU A 148 4.04 2.18 -29.87
N LEU A 149 3.96 1.10 -30.65
CA LEU A 149 2.73 0.34 -30.82
C LEU A 149 2.32 -0.40 -29.53
N ALA A 150 3.22 -0.57 -28.56
CA ALA A 150 2.92 -1.13 -27.24
C ALA A 150 2.30 -0.09 -26.29
N VAL A 151 2.55 1.21 -26.51
CA VAL A 151 2.13 2.29 -25.60
C VAL A 151 0.63 2.24 -25.26
N PRO A 152 -0.32 2.11 -26.21
CA PRO A 152 -1.75 2.09 -25.87
C PRO A 152 -2.14 0.89 -24.99
N TYR A 153 -1.43 -0.23 -25.13
CA TYR A 153 -1.68 -1.46 -24.38
C TYR A 153 -1.14 -1.34 -22.95
N ASN A 154 0.08 -0.81 -22.80
CA ASN A 154 0.66 -0.49 -21.50
C ASN A 154 -0.23 0.49 -20.73
N ALA A 155 -0.67 1.55 -21.42
CA ALA A 155 -1.59 2.55 -20.89
C ALA A 155 -2.92 1.93 -20.45
N ALA A 156 -3.49 1.00 -21.21
CA ALA A 156 -4.72 0.30 -20.82
C ALA A 156 -4.53 -0.54 -19.54
N ILE A 157 -3.44 -1.28 -19.41
CA ILE A 157 -3.16 -2.09 -18.20
C ILE A 157 -3.03 -1.19 -16.96
N ILE A 158 -2.29 -0.08 -17.09
CA ILE A 158 -2.10 0.90 -16.02
C ILE A 158 -3.41 1.58 -15.67
N ALA A 159 -4.18 2.00 -16.68
CA ALA A 159 -5.49 2.62 -16.50
C ALA A 159 -6.47 1.66 -15.81
N HIS A 160 -6.44 0.36 -16.11
CA HIS A 160 -7.21 -0.68 -15.39
C HIS A 160 -6.63 -1.08 -14.03
N GLU A 161 -5.54 -0.46 -13.59
CA GLU A 161 -4.84 -0.74 -12.34
C GLU A 161 -4.38 -2.20 -12.20
N ARG A 162 -4.17 -2.90 -13.32
CA ARG A 162 -3.70 -4.29 -13.40
C ARG A 162 -2.17 -4.35 -13.29
N MET A 163 -1.63 -3.81 -12.19
CA MET A 163 -0.18 -3.68 -11.99
C MET A 163 0.56 -5.00 -11.91
N SER A 164 -0.10 -6.09 -11.53
CA SER A 164 0.49 -7.45 -11.56
C SER A 164 0.87 -7.87 -12.98
N ALA A 165 -0.03 -7.67 -13.96
CA ALA A 165 0.26 -8.00 -15.36
C ALA A 165 1.39 -7.13 -15.91
N PHE A 166 1.37 -5.83 -15.60
CA PHE A 166 2.44 -4.91 -15.98
C PHE A 166 3.80 -5.34 -15.40
N ALA A 167 3.84 -5.74 -14.13
CA ALA A 167 5.05 -6.22 -13.48
C ALA A 167 5.57 -7.51 -14.10
N VAL A 168 4.71 -8.53 -14.25
CA VAL A 168 5.10 -9.85 -14.78
C VAL A 168 5.62 -9.76 -16.21
N ILE A 169 4.92 -9.03 -17.10
CA ILE A 169 5.35 -8.88 -18.50
C ILE A 169 6.72 -8.17 -18.57
N SER A 170 6.93 -7.15 -17.74
CA SER A 170 8.22 -6.43 -17.70
C SER A 170 9.37 -7.28 -17.13
N ILE A 171 9.09 -8.12 -16.13
CA ILE A 171 10.08 -9.06 -15.61
C ILE A 171 10.41 -10.09 -16.69
N GLY A 172 9.40 -10.59 -17.41
CA GLY A 172 9.58 -11.45 -18.58
C GLY A 172 10.45 -10.81 -19.65
N GLU A 173 10.24 -9.53 -19.97
CA GLU A 173 11.11 -8.76 -20.88
C GLU A 173 12.57 -8.75 -20.41
N ALA A 174 12.83 -8.48 -19.13
CA ALA A 174 14.19 -8.48 -18.61
C ALA A 174 14.85 -9.86 -18.65
N VAL A 175 14.10 -10.92 -18.36
CA VAL A 175 14.57 -12.31 -18.48
C VAL A 175 14.84 -12.67 -19.93
N LEU A 176 14.01 -12.25 -20.88
CA LEU A 176 14.25 -12.43 -22.32
C LEU A 176 15.52 -11.70 -22.77
N LYS A 177 15.74 -10.45 -22.34
CA LYS A 177 16.98 -9.71 -22.61
C LYS A 177 18.22 -10.41 -22.06
N LEU A 178 18.12 -10.95 -20.84
CA LEU A 178 19.19 -11.78 -20.27
C LEU A 178 19.41 -13.06 -21.08
N THR A 179 18.33 -13.72 -21.50
CA THR A 179 18.39 -14.92 -22.35
C THR A 179 19.11 -14.61 -23.66
N VAL A 180 18.79 -13.48 -24.31
CA VAL A 180 19.51 -13.00 -25.49
C VAL A 180 21.01 -12.82 -25.21
N ALA A 181 21.37 -12.17 -24.11
CA ALA A 181 22.77 -11.99 -23.72
C ALA A 181 23.52 -13.32 -23.52
N LEU A 182 22.83 -14.36 -22.99
CA LEU A 182 23.40 -15.70 -22.84
C LEU A 182 23.48 -16.46 -24.17
N LEU A 183 22.52 -16.27 -25.07
CA LEU A 183 22.53 -16.87 -26.40
C LEU A 183 23.69 -16.36 -27.27
N LEU A 184 24.22 -15.16 -27.00
CA LEU A 184 25.40 -14.63 -27.69
C LEU A 184 26.66 -15.48 -27.53
N TYR A 185 26.78 -16.28 -26.46
CA TYR A 185 27.90 -17.21 -26.30
C TYR A 185 27.88 -18.35 -27.35
N PHE A 186 26.71 -18.68 -27.88
CA PHE A 186 26.51 -19.78 -28.83
C PHE A 186 26.35 -19.30 -30.28
N SER A 187 26.32 -17.98 -30.52
CA SER A 187 26.18 -17.46 -31.88
C SER A 187 27.46 -17.69 -32.68
N SER A 188 27.34 -18.40 -33.80
CA SER A 188 28.38 -18.58 -34.81
C SER A 188 28.42 -17.43 -35.83
N TYR A 189 27.44 -16.54 -35.81
CA TYR A 189 27.35 -15.36 -36.67
C TYR A 189 27.92 -14.12 -35.97
N ASP A 190 27.99 -12.99 -36.67
CA ASP A 190 28.36 -11.71 -36.07
C ASP A 190 27.50 -11.43 -34.83
N LYS A 191 28.17 -11.32 -33.67
CA LYS A 191 27.50 -11.21 -32.37
C LYS A 191 26.76 -9.89 -32.21
N LEU A 192 27.26 -8.80 -32.80
CA LEU A 192 26.63 -7.49 -32.76
C LEU A 192 25.32 -7.49 -33.55
N VAL A 193 25.35 -8.03 -34.78
CA VAL A 193 24.14 -8.18 -35.60
C VAL A 193 23.15 -9.15 -34.95
N THR A 194 23.64 -10.29 -34.45
CA THR A 194 22.80 -11.27 -33.71
C THR A 194 22.10 -10.61 -32.53
N TYR A 195 22.85 -9.83 -31.74
CA TYR A 195 22.30 -9.12 -30.59
C TYR A 195 21.20 -8.13 -31.00
N ALA A 196 21.44 -7.31 -32.02
CA ALA A 196 20.47 -6.33 -32.50
C ALA A 196 19.17 -6.98 -33.00
N VAL A 197 19.27 -8.06 -33.79
CA VAL A 197 18.10 -8.81 -34.31
C VAL A 197 17.33 -9.48 -33.18
N LEU A 198 18.01 -10.13 -32.23
CA LEU A 198 17.36 -10.77 -31.09
C LEU A 198 16.67 -9.75 -30.18
N MET A 199 17.24 -8.55 -30.00
CA MET A 199 16.61 -7.46 -29.25
C MET A 199 15.32 -6.96 -29.92
N LEU A 200 15.28 -6.92 -31.26
CA LEU A 200 14.04 -6.69 -32.02
C LEU A 200 13.01 -7.80 -31.78
N GLY A 201 13.45 -9.07 -31.80
CA GLY A 201 12.60 -10.21 -31.47
C GLY A 201 11.98 -10.11 -30.08
N VAL A 202 12.77 -9.72 -29.06
CA VAL A 202 12.27 -9.46 -27.71
C VAL A 202 11.19 -8.37 -27.72
N ALA A 203 11.42 -7.25 -28.40
CA ALA A 203 10.42 -6.17 -28.47
C ALA A 203 9.09 -6.67 -29.07
N VAL A 204 9.14 -7.48 -30.14
CA VAL A 204 7.96 -8.07 -30.78
C VAL A 204 7.22 -9.01 -29.84
N LEU A 205 7.95 -9.90 -29.15
CA LEU A 205 7.35 -10.83 -28.17
C LEU A 205 6.67 -10.10 -27.01
N VAL A 206 7.32 -9.08 -26.47
CA VAL A 206 6.77 -8.26 -25.38
C VAL A 206 5.51 -7.53 -25.85
N ARG A 207 5.53 -6.93 -27.05
CA ARG A 207 4.37 -6.29 -27.64
C ARG A 207 3.22 -7.30 -27.85
N ALA A 208 3.52 -8.51 -28.31
CA ALA A 208 2.53 -9.57 -28.47
C ALA A 208 1.92 -9.99 -27.13
N ALA A 209 2.73 -10.13 -26.07
CA ALA A 209 2.26 -10.45 -24.73
C ALA A 209 1.29 -9.38 -24.18
N TYR A 210 1.63 -8.09 -24.31
CA TYR A 210 0.73 -6.99 -23.98
C TYR A 210 -0.56 -7.02 -24.81
N GLY A 211 -0.44 -7.29 -26.11
CA GLY A 211 -1.58 -7.41 -27.03
C GLY A 211 -2.54 -8.53 -26.64
N PHE A 212 -2.00 -9.72 -26.38
CA PHE A 212 -2.77 -10.89 -25.97
C PHE A 212 -3.47 -10.67 -24.63
N TYR A 213 -2.76 -10.15 -23.64
CA TYR A 213 -3.32 -9.86 -22.32
C TYR A 213 -4.48 -8.86 -22.42
N CYS A 214 -4.27 -7.72 -23.09
CA CYS A 214 -5.33 -6.71 -23.26
C CYS A 214 -6.51 -7.29 -24.03
N ARG A 215 -6.28 -8.01 -25.14
CA ARG A 215 -7.37 -8.63 -25.92
C ARG A 215 -8.17 -9.63 -25.08
N ARG A 216 -7.53 -10.35 -24.15
CA ARG A 216 -8.21 -11.28 -23.25
C ARG A 216 -8.99 -10.57 -22.15
N HIS A 217 -8.50 -9.45 -21.60
CA HIS A 217 -9.08 -8.84 -20.40
C HIS A 217 -9.87 -7.54 -20.62
N PHE A 218 -9.65 -6.83 -21.72
CA PHE A 218 -10.18 -5.48 -21.98
C PHE A 218 -10.96 -5.42 -23.29
N ALA A 219 -12.26 -5.14 -23.21
CA ALA A 219 -13.17 -5.15 -24.35
C ALA A 219 -12.83 -4.08 -25.40
N GLU A 220 -12.35 -2.92 -24.97
CA GLU A 220 -11.92 -1.81 -25.81
C GLU A 220 -10.79 -2.18 -26.79
N SER A 221 -9.99 -3.19 -26.44
CA SER A 221 -8.87 -3.66 -27.26
C SER A 221 -9.24 -4.76 -28.27
N ARG A 222 -10.48 -5.27 -28.23
CA ARG A 222 -10.97 -6.36 -29.11
C ARG A 222 -11.59 -5.85 -30.42
N GLY A 223 -11.72 -4.53 -30.58
CA GLY A 223 -12.47 -3.90 -31.66
C GLY A 223 -11.66 -3.54 -32.91
N ARG A 224 -12.38 -3.26 -34.01
CA ARG A 224 -11.82 -2.56 -35.19
C ARG A 224 -11.39 -1.14 -34.82
N LEU A 225 -10.32 -0.66 -35.46
CA LEU A 225 -9.86 0.72 -35.36
C LEU A 225 -10.96 1.66 -35.86
N VAL A 226 -11.26 2.67 -35.04
CA VAL A 226 -12.24 3.72 -35.33
C VAL A 226 -11.51 5.04 -35.43
N TRP A 227 -11.74 5.78 -36.52
CA TRP A 227 -11.25 7.13 -36.69
C TRP A 227 -12.24 8.13 -36.10
N ASP A 228 -11.81 8.93 -35.12
CA ASP A 228 -12.58 10.03 -34.54
C ASP A 228 -11.73 11.31 -34.63
N GLY A 229 -11.98 12.14 -35.65
CA GLY A 229 -11.16 13.32 -35.93
C GLY A 229 -11.19 14.36 -34.81
N ALA A 230 -12.30 14.45 -34.06
CA ALA A 230 -12.39 15.34 -32.91
C ALA A 230 -11.48 14.85 -31.78
N LEU A 231 -11.50 13.55 -31.50
CA LEU A 231 -10.66 12.93 -30.46
C LEU A 231 -9.18 12.93 -30.83
N VAL A 232 -8.83 12.69 -32.11
CA VAL A 232 -7.44 12.82 -32.60
C VAL A 232 -6.91 14.22 -32.32
N ARG A 233 -7.68 15.26 -32.65
CA ARG A 233 -7.31 16.65 -32.41
C ARG A 233 -7.15 16.94 -30.91
N GLU A 234 -8.07 16.47 -30.08
CA GLU A 234 -8.03 16.69 -28.63
C GLU A 234 -6.80 16.01 -27.98
N MET A 235 -6.57 14.72 -28.29
CA MET A 235 -5.45 13.94 -27.75
C MET A 235 -4.10 14.49 -28.24
N THR A 236 -4.00 14.87 -29.52
CA THR A 236 -2.76 15.44 -30.08
C THR A 236 -2.49 16.84 -29.53
N ALA A 237 -3.51 17.68 -29.38
CA ALA A 237 -3.36 18.99 -28.75
C ALA A 237 -2.91 18.86 -27.29
N PHE A 238 -3.51 17.93 -26.53
CA PHE A 238 -3.08 17.61 -25.17
C PHE A 238 -1.62 17.15 -25.13
N ALA A 239 -1.24 16.22 -26.03
CA ALA A 239 0.14 15.74 -26.14
C ALA A 239 1.11 16.88 -26.47
N GLY A 240 0.74 17.82 -27.35
CA GLY A 240 1.56 18.99 -27.69
C GLY A 240 1.79 19.94 -26.52
N TRP A 241 0.74 20.25 -25.74
CA TRP A 241 0.93 21.06 -24.52
C TRP A 241 1.74 20.32 -23.45
N SER A 242 1.51 19.01 -23.30
CA SER A 242 2.32 18.19 -22.39
C SER A 242 3.78 18.14 -22.82
N PHE A 243 4.04 18.10 -24.13
CA PHE A 243 5.38 18.15 -24.69
C PHE A 243 6.10 19.43 -24.31
N PHE A 244 5.44 20.59 -24.45
CA PHE A 244 6.02 21.88 -24.07
C PHE A 244 6.48 21.92 -22.60
N GLY A 245 5.71 21.32 -21.68
CA GLY A 245 6.11 21.20 -20.28
C GLY A 245 7.26 20.23 -20.06
N SER A 246 7.21 19.05 -20.67
CA SER A 246 8.27 18.03 -20.57
C SER A 246 9.59 18.50 -21.20
N SER A 247 9.54 19.27 -22.29
CA SER A 247 10.73 19.80 -22.94
C SER A 247 11.42 20.87 -22.09
N ALA A 248 10.68 21.65 -21.30
CA ALA A 248 11.27 22.59 -20.35
C ALA A 248 12.13 21.87 -19.30
N TYR A 249 11.69 20.70 -18.83
CA TYR A 249 12.47 19.85 -17.94
C TYR A 249 13.74 19.31 -18.60
N VAL A 250 13.63 18.78 -19.83
CA VAL A 250 14.80 18.28 -20.59
C VAL A 250 15.79 19.42 -20.84
N PHE A 251 15.30 20.59 -21.25
CA PHE A 251 16.11 21.79 -21.47
C PHE A 251 16.87 22.21 -20.22
N ASN A 252 16.23 22.22 -19.05
CA ASN A 252 16.88 22.58 -17.79
C ASN A 252 17.91 21.54 -17.34
N THR A 253 17.60 20.24 -17.46
CA THR A 253 18.50 19.18 -17.00
C THR A 253 19.70 19.02 -17.92
N GLN A 254 19.47 18.82 -19.22
CA GLN A 254 20.54 18.63 -20.21
C GLN A 254 21.25 19.94 -20.52
N GLY A 255 20.52 21.04 -20.63
CA GLY A 255 21.12 22.36 -20.85
C GLY A 255 22.02 22.77 -19.70
N ALA A 256 21.65 22.50 -18.43
CA ALA A 256 22.53 22.82 -17.30
C ALA A 256 23.85 22.03 -17.34
N ASN A 257 23.84 20.78 -17.80
CA ASN A 257 25.08 20.00 -17.97
C ASN A 257 25.99 20.68 -19.01
N GLN A 258 25.42 21.14 -20.13
CA GLN A 258 26.19 21.85 -21.15
C GLN A 258 26.72 23.19 -20.63
N VAL A 259 25.90 23.96 -19.91
CA VAL A 259 26.32 25.25 -19.33
C VAL A 259 27.43 25.04 -18.28
N VAL A 260 27.32 24.03 -17.41
CA VAL A 260 28.40 23.70 -16.46
C VAL A 260 29.67 23.31 -17.19
N ASN A 261 29.58 22.51 -18.26
CA ASN A 261 30.75 22.10 -19.04
C ASN A 261 31.45 23.30 -19.71
N VAL A 262 30.70 24.26 -20.24
CA VAL A 262 31.24 25.46 -20.89
C VAL A 262 31.98 26.37 -19.89
N PHE A 263 31.43 26.55 -18.68
CA PHE A 263 31.99 27.51 -17.70
C PHE A 263 33.02 26.90 -16.75
N PHE A 264 32.89 25.61 -16.42
CA PHE A 264 33.70 24.96 -15.38
C PHE A 264 34.38 23.67 -15.86
N GLY A 265 34.23 23.30 -17.13
CA GLY A 265 34.91 22.17 -17.74
C GLY A 265 34.32 20.80 -17.40
N VAL A 266 34.97 19.78 -17.97
CA VAL A 266 34.49 18.39 -17.95
C VAL A 266 34.46 17.76 -16.55
N THR A 267 35.33 18.19 -15.64
CA THR A 267 35.42 17.63 -14.28
C THR A 267 34.17 17.93 -13.46
N LEU A 268 33.68 19.17 -13.47
CA LEU A 268 32.45 19.53 -12.75
C LEU A 268 31.20 18.99 -13.46
N ASN A 269 31.25 18.87 -14.79
CA ASN A 269 30.21 18.18 -15.53
C ASN A 269 30.12 16.70 -15.13
N ALA A 270 31.25 16.01 -14.94
CA ALA A 270 31.29 14.64 -14.43
C ALA A 270 30.74 14.53 -13.00
N ALA A 271 31.06 15.49 -12.12
CA ALA A 271 30.49 15.58 -10.77
C ALA A 271 28.95 15.62 -10.81
N ARG A 272 28.39 16.50 -11.66
CA ARG A 272 26.95 16.60 -11.87
C ARG A 272 26.36 15.33 -12.48
N GLY A 273 27.05 14.71 -13.43
CA GLY A 273 26.65 13.42 -14.01
C GLY A 273 26.47 12.32 -12.97
N LEU A 274 27.36 12.22 -11.98
CA LEU A 274 27.22 11.28 -10.86
C LEU A 274 25.99 11.59 -10.00
N VAL A 275 25.75 12.87 -9.69
CA VAL A 275 24.60 13.29 -8.89
C VAL A 275 23.27 13.02 -9.61
N LEU A 276 23.20 13.24 -10.92
CA LEU A 276 22.01 12.95 -11.72
C LEU A 276 21.64 11.45 -11.69
N GLN A 277 22.62 10.54 -11.58
CA GLN A 277 22.34 9.11 -11.44
C GLN A 277 21.61 8.82 -10.12
N VAL A 278 22.10 9.40 -9.01
CA VAL A 278 21.44 9.27 -7.70
C VAL A 278 20.04 9.90 -7.72
N GLU A 279 19.92 11.08 -8.31
CA GLU A 279 18.65 11.80 -8.48
C GLU A 279 17.61 10.93 -9.23
N ASN A 280 18.01 10.32 -10.35
CA ASN A 280 17.13 9.50 -11.16
C ASN A 280 16.64 8.25 -10.42
N ILE A 281 17.50 7.63 -9.60
CA ILE A 281 17.10 6.49 -8.76
C ILE A 281 16.01 6.93 -7.77
N ILE A 282 16.21 8.04 -7.03
CA ILE A 282 15.23 8.56 -6.07
C ILE A 282 13.90 8.89 -6.77
N LYS A 283 13.97 9.58 -7.93
CA LYS A 283 12.81 9.88 -8.77
C LYS A 283 12.06 8.62 -9.17
N GLN A 284 12.75 7.54 -9.54
CA GLN A 284 12.13 6.29 -9.95
C GLN A 284 11.31 5.63 -8.82
N PHE A 285 11.76 5.72 -7.57
CA PHE A 285 10.95 5.27 -6.42
C PHE A 285 9.64 6.06 -6.33
N VAL A 286 9.70 7.40 -6.39
CA VAL A 286 8.49 8.24 -6.35
C VAL A 286 7.56 7.94 -7.53
N THR A 287 8.11 7.83 -8.75
CA THR A 287 7.34 7.54 -9.96
C THR A 287 6.65 6.18 -9.91
N ASN A 288 7.24 5.14 -9.32
CA ASN A 288 6.59 3.84 -9.17
C ASN A 288 5.33 3.92 -8.30
N PHE A 289 5.38 4.68 -7.22
CA PHE A 289 4.18 4.96 -6.42
C PHE A 289 3.14 5.77 -7.20
N LEU A 290 3.56 6.87 -7.85
CA LEU A 290 2.65 7.71 -8.63
C LEU A 290 2.04 6.99 -9.83
N THR A 291 2.73 6.01 -10.43
CA THR A 291 2.20 5.17 -11.51
C THR A 291 0.97 4.39 -11.05
N ALA A 292 0.93 3.95 -9.79
CA ALA A 292 -0.23 3.28 -9.21
C ALA A 292 -1.35 4.26 -8.81
N LEU A 293 -0.99 5.48 -8.39
CA LEU A 293 -1.94 6.47 -7.86
C LEU A 293 -2.61 7.33 -8.95
N ASN A 294 -1.86 7.76 -9.97
CA ASN A 294 -2.33 8.73 -10.97
C ASN A 294 -3.58 8.28 -11.74
N PRO A 295 -3.74 7.00 -12.13
CA PRO A 295 -4.98 6.52 -12.74
C PRO A 295 -6.19 6.69 -11.82
N GLN A 296 -6.03 6.46 -10.50
CA GLN A 296 -7.11 6.61 -9.53
C GLN A 296 -7.54 8.07 -9.41
N ILE A 297 -6.58 9.02 -9.33
CA ILE A 297 -6.88 10.47 -9.33
C ILE A 297 -7.72 10.84 -10.56
N THR A 298 -7.29 10.39 -11.75
CA THR A 298 -7.94 10.73 -13.01
C THR A 298 -9.34 10.13 -13.11
N LYS A 299 -9.51 8.87 -12.69
CA LYS A 299 -10.83 8.21 -12.65
C LYS A 299 -11.78 8.85 -11.67
N SER A 300 -11.33 9.12 -10.43
CA SER A 300 -12.19 9.76 -9.42
C SER A 300 -12.63 11.15 -9.85
N TRP A 301 -11.77 11.89 -10.56
CA TRP A 301 -12.15 13.17 -11.15
C TRP A 301 -13.21 13.00 -12.24
N ALA A 302 -13.01 12.06 -13.15
CA ALA A 302 -13.96 11.78 -14.24
C ALA A 302 -15.30 11.24 -13.73
N ALA A 303 -15.30 10.47 -12.64
CA ALA A 303 -16.50 9.96 -11.97
C ALA A 303 -17.25 11.03 -11.15
N GLY A 304 -16.68 12.23 -10.98
CA GLY A 304 -17.29 13.31 -10.19
C GLY A 304 -17.04 13.24 -8.68
N GLU A 305 -16.25 12.28 -8.20
CA GLU A 305 -15.91 12.06 -6.79
C GLU A 305 -14.81 13.03 -6.30
N LYS A 306 -15.12 14.33 -6.25
CA LYS A 306 -14.13 15.39 -6.00
C LYS A 306 -13.42 15.28 -4.66
N ASP A 307 -14.13 14.98 -3.57
CA ASP A 307 -13.52 14.90 -2.24
C ASP A 307 -12.51 13.77 -2.13
N TYR A 308 -12.87 12.60 -2.67
CA TYR A 308 -11.98 11.45 -2.75
C TYR A 308 -10.79 11.74 -3.67
N CYS A 309 -11.01 12.38 -4.82
CA CYS A 309 -9.94 12.81 -5.72
C CYS A 309 -8.95 13.75 -5.01
N PHE A 310 -9.42 14.74 -4.25
CA PHE A 310 -8.58 15.68 -3.51
C PHE A 310 -7.85 15.02 -2.33
N GLU A 311 -8.47 14.02 -1.70
CA GLU A 311 -7.81 13.17 -0.72
C GLU A 311 -6.67 12.36 -1.36
N LEU A 312 -6.89 11.74 -2.52
CA LEU A 312 -5.86 11.00 -3.27
C LEU A 312 -4.68 11.90 -3.66
N VAL A 313 -4.94 13.13 -4.12
CA VAL A 313 -3.88 14.11 -4.44
C VAL A 313 -3.04 14.44 -3.20
N ARG A 314 -3.68 14.72 -2.05
CA ARG A 314 -2.98 14.98 -0.78
C ARG A 314 -2.17 13.77 -0.31
N LYS A 315 -2.72 12.56 -0.42
CA LYS A 315 -1.99 11.30 -0.15
C LYS A 315 -0.79 11.16 -1.08
N GLY A 316 -0.96 11.48 -2.37
CA GLY A 316 0.11 11.47 -3.36
C GLY A 316 1.28 12.34 -2.96
N VAL A 317 1.00 13.58 -2.55
CA VAL A 317 2.02 14.54 -2.11
C VAL A 317 2.70 14.07 -0.83
N LYS A 318 1.90 13.68 0.17
CA LYS A 318 2.36 13.14 1.44
C LYS A 318 3.35 11.99 1.25
N TYR A 319 2.98 10.94 0.52
CA TYR A 319 3.84 9.76 0.38
C TYR A 319 5.03 10.00 -0.54
N SER A 320 4.89 10.83 -1.58
CA SER A 320 6.04 11.23 -2.42
C SER A 320 7.11 11.96 -1.59
N TRP A 321 6.68 12.88 -0.72
CA TRP A 321 7.57 13.61 0.18
C TRP A 321 8.30 12.68 1.16
N LEU A 322 7.57 11.75 1.78
CA LEU A 322 8.15 10.78 2.72
C LEU A 322 9.17 9.85 2.07
N VAL A 323 8.93 9.41 0.82
CA VAL A 323 9.89 8.59 0.08
C VAL A 323 11.19 9.35 -0.16
N ILE A 324 11.11 10.63 -0.51
CA ILE A 324 12.32 11.47 -0.70
C ILE A 324 13.03 11.65 0.64
N LEU A 325 12.30 11.94 1.72
CA LEU A 325 12.88 12.12 3.05
C LEU A 325 13.59 10.85 3.56
N PHE A 326 13.04 9.67 3.24
CA PHE A 326 13.68 8.38 3.54
C PHE A 326 15.08 8.26 2.93
N PHE A 327 15.28 8.73 1.69
CA PHE A 327 16.61 8.75 1.04
C PHE A 327 17.46 9.96 1.45
N ALA A 328 16.85 11.10 1.75
CA ALA A 328 17.58 12.31 2.13
C ALA A 328 18.36 12.12 3.44
N ALA A 329 17.80 11.42 4.43
CA ALA A 329 18.45 11.18 5.72
C ALA A 329 19.82 10.46 5.60
N PRO A 330 19.94 9.27 4.98
CA PRO A 330 21.24 8.60 4.81
C PRO A 330 22.19 9.36 3.90
N ILE A 331 21.68 10.02 2.85
CA ILE A 331 22.54 10.77 1.93
C ILE A 331 23.12 12.01 2.60
N LEU A 332 22.35 12.75 3.40
CA LEU A 332 22.90 13.91 4.13
C LEU A 332 23.88 13.49 5.24
N GLY A 333 23.58 12.41 5.98
CA GLY A 333 24.44 11.96 7.09
C GLY A 333 25.73 11.22 6.66
N ALA A 334 25.74 10.63 5.46
CA ALA A 334 26.84 9.76 4.99
C ALA A 334 27.07 9.80 3.47
N GLY A 335 26.72 10.90 2.78
CA GLY A 335 26.72 10.97 1.31
C GLY A 335 28.07 10.69 0.66
N GLU A 336 29.15 11.23 1.21
CA GLU A 336 30.51 10.97 0.75
C GLU A 336 30.88 9.48 0.89
N GLN A 337 30.59 8.87 2.04
CA GLN A 337 30.86 7.45 2.28
C GLN A 337 30.03 6.55 1.37
N LEU A 338 28.78 6.92 1.09
CA LEU A 338 27.92 6.19 0.14
C LEU A 338 28.48 6.26 -1.29
N LEU A 339 29.02 7.42 -1.70
CA LEU A 339 29.67 7.56 -3.00
C LEU A 339 30.97 6.76 -3.08
N HIS A 340 31.80 6.75 -2.03
CA HIS A 340 32.99 5.88 -1.97
C HIS A 340 32.64 4.40 -1.93
N LEU A 341 31.56 4.01 -1.26
CA LEU A 341 31.07 2.63 -1.27
C LEU A 341 30.66 2.20 -2.69
N TRP A 342 30.05 3.11 -3.45
CA TRP A 342 29.61 2.84 -4.82
C TRP A 342 30.77 2.87 -5.85
N LEU A 343 31.65 3.87 -5.78
CA LEU A 343 32.70 4.11 -6.77
C LEU A 343 34.02 3.40 -6.45
N GLY A 344 34.23 3.02 -5.20
CA GLY A 344 35.45 2.44 -4.65
C GLY A 344 36.14 3.38 -3.65
N PRO A 345 36.75 2.86 -2.57
CA PRO A 345 37.36 3.67 -1.51
C PRO A 345 38.56 4.50 -2.01
N ASP A 346 39.30 3.99 -3.00
CA ASP A 346 40.53 4.63 -3.51
C ASP A 346 40.27 5.69 -4.59
N LYS A 347 39.00 5.90 -5.00
CA LYS A 347 38.67 6.88 -6.04
C LYS A 347 38.41 8.26 -5.45
N ALA A 348 39.21 9.23 -5.86
CA ALA A 348 38.93 10.64 -5.58
C ALA A 348 37.60 11.04 -6.23
N LEU A 349 36.71 11.65 -5.44
CA LEU A 349 35.47 12.21 -5.96
C LEU A 349 35.78 13.52 -6.71
N PRO A 350 35.11 13.78 -7.86
CA PRO A 350 35.20 15.08 -8.48
C PRO A 350 34.81 16.20 -7.50
N PRO A 351 35.46 17.38 -7.56
CA PRO A 351 35.13 18.51 -6.70
C PRO A 351 33.62 18.84 -6.74
N HIS A 352 33.09 19.33 -5.62
CA HIS A 352 31.68 19.71 -5.45
C HIS A 352 30.64 18.58 -5.60
N THR A 353 31.01 17.33 -5.90
CA THR A 353 30.04 16.22 -6.07
C THR A 353 29.10 16.08 -4.87
N VAL A 354 29.65 16.09 -3.66
CA VAL A 354 28.87 15.96 -2.42
C VAL A 354 27.96 17.18 -2.21
N THR A 355 28.45 18.39 -2.47
CA THR A 355 27.66 19.64 -2.40
C THR A 355 26.48 19.60 -3.37
N PHE A 356 26.73 19.22 -4.62
CA PHE A 356 25.70 19.06 -5.65
C PHE A 356 24.65 18.02 -5.25
N LEU A 357 25.07 16.91 -4.64
CA LEU A 357 24.17 15.88 -4.15
C LEU A 357 23.19 16.44 -3.12
N TYR A 358 23.66 17.23 -2.16
CA TYR A 358 22.80 17.83 -1.13
C TYR A 358 21.84 18.89 -1.69
N LEU A 359 22.34 19.76 -2.57
CA LEU A 359 21.49 20.76 -3.24
C LEU A 359 20.41 20.11 -4.11
N THR A 360 20.72 18.97 -4.73
CA THR A 360 19.76 18.20 -5.53
C THR A 360 18.64 17.63 -4.68
N LEU A 361 18.93 17.11 -3.47
CA LEU A 361 17.89 16.62 -2.55
C LEU A 361 16.91 17.72 -2.14
N ALA A 362 17.41 18.93 -1.89
CA ALA A 362 16.56 20.08 -1.59
C ALA A 362 15.64 20.43 -2.78
N CYS A 363 16.18 20.42 -4.00
CA CYS A 363 15.39 20.63 -5.23
C CYS A 363 14.32 19.56 -5.42
N LEU A 364 14.64 18.29 -5.15
CA LEU A 364 13.72 17.16 -5.31
C LEU A 364 12.50 17.26 -4.40
N LEU A 365 12.68 17.69 -3.15
CA LEU A 365 11.57 17.88 -2.21
C LEU A 365 10.53 18.88 -2.75
N VAL A 366 10.99 19.97 -3.36
CA VAL A 366 10.12 21.01 -3.92
C VAL A 366 9.43 20.55 -5.21
N ASP A 367 10.18 19.99 -6.16
CA ASP A 367 9.66 19.59 -7.48
C ASP A 367 8.67 18.42 -7.36
N LEU A 368 9.10 17.31 -6.75
CA LEU A 368 8.29 16.08 -6.69
C LEU A 368 7.12 16.19 -5.71
N GLY A 369 7.24 17.04 -4.68
CA GLY A 369 6.19 17.32 -3.72
C GLY A 369 4.93 17.96 -4.32
N SER A 370 4.97 18.42 -5.57
CA SER A 370 3.83 19.08 -6.24
C SER A 370 3.29 18.32 -7.47
N ASN A 371 3.88 17.18 -7.85
CA ASN A 371 3.50 16.42 -9.05
C ASN A 371 2.05 15.88 -9.07
N PRO A 372 1.46 15.42 -7.95
CA PRO A 372 0.04 15.02 -7.96
C PRO A 372 -0.93 16.15 -8.34
N LEU A 373 -0.56 17.42 -8.12
CA LEU A 373 -1.35 18.56 -8.58
C LEU A 373 -1.36 18.68 -10.11
N LEU A 374 -0.23 18.37 -10.77
CA LEU A 374 -0.19 18.26 -12.23
C LEU A 374 -1.20 17.20 -12.71
N THR A 375 -1.23 16.03 -12.08
CA THR A 375 -2.13 14.94 -12.46
C THR A 375 -3.60 15.37 -12.32
N LEU A 376 -3.94 16.07 -11.23
CA LEU A 376 -5.28 16.64 -11.04
C LEU A 376 -5.66 17.63 -12.15
N VAL A 377 -4.76 18.56 -12.49
CA VAL A 377 -5.00 19.53 -13.58
C VAL A 377 -5.11 18.82 -14.93
N GLN A 378 -4.26 17.82 -15.19
CA GLN A 378 -4.32 17.00 -16.40
C GLN A 378 -5.64 16.25 -16.53
N ALA A 379 -6.21 15.75 -15.44
CA ALA A 379 -7.50 15.07 -15.44
C ALA A 379 -8.62 15.95 -16.03
N THR A 380 -8.56 17.28 -15.85
CA THR A 380 -9.53 18.23 -16.44
C THR A 380 -9.44 18.38 -17.96
N GLY A 381 -8.30 18.05 -18.56
CA GLY A 381 -8.01 18.29 -19.98
C GLY A 381 -7.67 19.74 -20.34
N ARG A 382 -7.87 20.70 -19.42
CA ARG A 382 -7.60 22.13 -19.63
C ARG A 382 -6.15 22.48 -19.31
N VAL A 383 -5.21 21.86 -20.03
CA VAL A 383 -3.78 21.91 -19.69
C VAL A 383 -3.00 23.06 -20.30
N ARG A 384 -3.54 23.75 -21.31
CA ARG A 384 -2.84 24.84 -22.03
C ARG A 384 -2.29 25.93 -21.10
N ARG A 385 -3.16 26.51 -20.25
CA ARG A 385 -2.77 27.59 -19.32
C ARG A 385 -1.74 27.10 -18.31
N TYR A 386 -1.89 25.85 -17.87
CA TYR A 386 -0.97 25.25 -16.93
C TYR A 386 0.44 25.13 -17.51
N TYR A 387 0.57 24.50 -18.69
CA TYR A 387 1.87 24.29 -19.32
C TYR A 387 2.50 25.57 -19.83
N LEU A 388 1.71 26.55 -20.26
CA LEU A 388 2.24 27.85 -20.67
C LEU A 388 2.92 28.56 -19.49
N LEU A 389 2.23 28.70 -18.35
CA LEU A 389 2.78 29.40 -17.19
C LEU A 389 3.97 28.63 -16.60
N THR A 390 3.73 27.38 -16.19
CA THR A 390 4.78 26.56 -15.54
C THR A 390 5.96 26.26 -16.46
N GLY A 391 5.71 26.09 -17.76
CA GLY A 391 6.74 25.88 -18.76
C GLY A 391 7.60 27.12 -18.99
N LEU A 392 6.99 28.30 -19.19
CA LEU A 392 7.74 29.56 -19.35
C LEU A 392 8.58 29.88 -18.11
N THR A 393 8.02 29.73 -16.91
CA THR A 393 8.76 29.89 -15.64
C THR A 393 9.92 28.91 -15.56
N SER A 394 9.70 27.65 -15.97
CA SER A 394 10.78 26.65 -16.01
C SER A 394 11.88 27.02 -17.01
N TYR A 395 11.54 27.50 -18.21
CA TYR A 395 12.53 27.89 -19.23
C TYR A 395 13.43 29.05 -18.78
N LEU A 396 13.01 29.89 -17.84
CA LEU A 396 13.85 30.94 -17.26
C LEU A 396 15.02 30.39 -16.44
N GLY A 397 14.95 29.14 -15.98
CA GLY A 397 16.01 28.53 -15.18
C GLY A 397 17.36 28.58 -15.87
N LEU A 398 17.48 28.07 -17.10
CA LEU A 398 18.77 28.00 -17.78
C LEU A 398 19.37 29.38 -18.13
N PRO A 399 18.62 30.37 -18.68
CA PRO A 399 19.12 31.72 -18.86
C PRO A 399 19.59 32.38 -17.57
N LEU A 400 18.89 32.18 -16.45
CA LEU A 400 19.30 32.71 -15.15
C LEU A 400 20.57 32.04 -14.63
N VAL A 401 20.74 30.73 -14.82
CA VAL A 401 21.99 30.02 -14.52
C VAL A 401 23.14 30.57 -15.37
N TRP A 402 22.93 30.73 -16.67
CA TRP A 402 23.94 31.27 -17.57
C TRP A 402 24.34 32.70 -17.18
N LEU A 403 23.38 33.55 -16.85
CA LEU A 403 23.63 34.90 -16.34
C LEU A 403 24.43 34.88 -15.04
N ALA A 404 24.06 34.03 -14.07
CA ALA A 404 24.78 33.90 -12.81
C ALA A 404 26.25 33.53 -13.04
N PHE A 405 26.52 32.54 -13.89
CA PHE A 405 27.90 32.14 -14.21
C PHE A 405 28.68 33.25 -14.94
N LYS A 406 28.03 33.97 -15.85
CA LYS A 406 28.64 35.13 -16.52
C LYS A 406 29.00 36.25 -15.54
N LEU A 407 28.24 36.41 -14.45
CA LEU A 407 28.50 37.36 -13.37
C LEU A 407 29.56 36.85 -12.36
N GLY A 408 30.21 35.71 -12.62
CA GLY A 408 31.26 35.16 -11.78
C GLY A 408 30.77 34.28 -10.62
N ALA A 409 29.50 33.87 -10.63
CA ALA A 409 28.96 32.97 -9.61
C ALA A 409 29.52 31.54 -9.75
N GLY A 410 29.73 30.87 -8.62
CA GLY A 410 30.20 29.48 -8.58
C GLY A 410 29.18 28.45 -9.13
N PRO A 411 29.61 27.20 -9.39
CA PRO A 411 28.80 26.17 -10.03
C PRO A 411 27.56 25.74 -9.22
N GLU A 412 27.55 25.93 -7.89
CA GLU A 412 26.42 25.65 -7.00
C GLU A 412 25.19 26.50 -7.34
N TRP A 413 25.41 27.69 -7.92
CA TRP A 413 24.32 28.60 -8.28
C TRP A 413 23.36 28.00 -9.31
N ALA A 414 23.79 27.02 -10.12
CA ALA A 414 22.87 26.27 -10.97
C ALA A 414 21.72 25.67 -10.17
N TYR A 415 22.02 25.03 -9.05
CA TYR A 415 21.01 24.37 -8.21
C TYR A 415 20.18 25.37 -7.42
N LEU A 416 20.80 26.44 -6.91
CA LEU A 416 20.07 27.49 -6.18
C LEU A 416 19.04 28.19 -7.08
N VAL A 417 19.44 28.54 -8.31
CA VAL A 417 18.53 29.11 -9.31
C VAL A 417 17.39 28.13 -9.62
N PHE A 418 17.67 26.85 -9.85
CA PHE A 418 16.63 25.86 -10.08
C PHE A 418 15.72 25.66 -8.87
N ALA A 419 16.23 25.69 -7.64
CA ALA A 419 15.42 25.60 -6.43
C ALA A 419 14.41 26.75 -6.35
N VAL A 420 14.83 27.98 -6.65
CA VAL A 420 13.94 29.15 -6.70
C VAL A 420 12.90 28.99 -7.81
N VAL A 421 13.32 28.61 -9.01
CA VAL A 421 12.38 28.38 -10.14
C VAL A 421 11.35 27.30 -9.79
N TYR A 422 11.78 26.18 -9.21
CA TYR A 422 10.87 25.10 -8.81
C TYR A 422 9.93 25.51 -7.68
N LEU A 423 10.36 26.39 -6.76
CA LEU A 423 9.48 26.95 -5.74
C LEU A 423 8.38 27.81 -6.37
N VAL A 424 8.73 28.67 -7.33
CA VAL A 424 7.75 29.48 -8.07
C VAL A 424 6.78 28.57 -8.84
N VAL A 425 7.30 27.56 -9.56
CA VAL A 425 6.47 26.57 -10.26
C VAL A 425 5.56 25.82 -9.29
N ALA A 426 6.02 25.46 -8.09
CA ALA A 426 5.18 24.81 -7.09
C ALA A 426 4.01 25.71 -6.63
N VAL A 427 4.26 27.00 -6.42
CA VAL A 427 3.22 27.99 -6.09
C VAL A 427 2.22 28.13 -7.25
N GLU A 428 2.71 28.25 -8.49
CA GLU A 428 1.88 28.29 -9.70
C GLU A 428 1.01 27.03 -9.81
N ARG A 429 1.57 25.84 -9.57
CA ARG A 429 0.86 24.56 -9.60
C ARG A 429 -0.33 24.56 -8.63
N VAL A 430 -0.14 25.05 -7.40
CA VAL A 430 -1.21 25.14 -6.40
C VAL A 430 -2.28 26.14 -6.84
N ALA A 431 -1.89 27.34 -7.27
CA ALA A 431 -2.82 28.36 -7.72
C ALA A 431 -3.65 27.90 -8.94
N LEU A 432 -3.01 27.24 -9.89
CA LEU A 432 -3.66 26.70 -11.09
C LEU A 432 -4.56 25.51 -10.77
N ALA A 433 -4.14 24.60 -9.89
CA ALA A 433 -4.99 23.51 -9.42
C ALA A 433 -6.28 24.06 -8.77
N HIS A 434 -6.15 25.04 -7.87
CA HIS A 434 -7.32 25.68 -7.27
C HIS A 434 -8.22 26.33 -8.32
N LYS A 435 -7.66 27.16 -9.22
CA LYS A 435 -8.43 27.89 -10.23
C LYS A 435 -9.14 26.98 -11.23
N LEU A 436 -8.53 25.83 -11.58
CA LEU A 436 -9.05 24.94 -12.62
C LEU A 436 -9.96 23.84 -12.06
N THR A 437 -9.78 23.43 -10.79
CA THR A 437 -10.50 22.27 -10.22
C THR A 437 -11.28 22.57 -8.94
N GLY A 438 -11.06 23.73 -8.31
CA GLY A 438 -11.59 24.05 -6.98
C GLY A 438 -10.83 23.39 -5.83
N PHE A 439 -9.61 22.89 -6.07
CA PHE A 439 -8.80 22.21 -5.06
C PHE A 439 -8.56 23.10 -3.81
N PRO A 440 -8.79 22.61 -2.58
CA PRO A 440 -8.72 23.44 -1.39
C PRO A 440 -7.27 23.77 -0.99
N ILE A 441 -6.90 25.05 -1.06
CA ILE A 441 -5.53 25.51 -0.78
C ILE A 441 -5.16 25.34 0.69
N ARG A 442 -6.04 25.72 1.63
CA ARG A 442 -5.71 25.73 3.07
C ARG A 442 -5.28 24.35 3.59
N PRO A 443 -6.07 23.27 3.42
CA PRO A 443 -5.66 21.93 3.89
C PRO A 443 -4.38 21.44 3.21
N PHE A 444 -4.14 21.86 1.96
CA PHE A 444 -2.92 21.50 1.25
C PHE A 444 -1.69 22.22 1.82
N VAL A 445 -1.75 23.53 2.01
CA VAL A 445 -0.64 24.30 2.60
C VAL A 445 -0.35 23.84 4.02
N THR A 446 -1.37 23.56 4.83
CA THR A 446 -1.18 22.97 6.17
C THR A 446 -0.44 21.64 6.10
N LEU A 447 -0.79 20.77 5.15
CA LEU A 447 -0.07 19.51 4.92
C LEU A 447 1.39 19.76 4.54
N VAL A 448 1.67 20.68 3.61
CA VAL A 448 3.05 20.97 3.19
C VAL A 448 3.87 21.56 4.33
N LEU A 449 3.35 22.53 5.08
CA LEU A 449 4.03 23.10 6.25
C LEU A 449 4.32 22.03 7.31
N PHE A 450 3.37 21.12 7.53
CA PHE A 450 3.57 19.97 8.41
C PHE A 450 4.70 19.06 7.92
N LEU A 451 4.74 18.73 6.62
CA LEU A 451 5.81 17.90 6.03
C LEU A 451 7.19 18.58 6.08
N VAL A 452 7.24 19.91 5.93
CA VAL A 452 8.46 20.69 6.15
C VAL A 452 8.92 20.57 7.60
N GLY A 453 8.02 20.71 8.58
CA GLY A 453 8.34 20.51 9.99
C GLY A 453 8.88 19.11 10.30
N VAL A 454 8.27 18.07 9.72
CA VAL A 454 8.79 16.68 9.81
C VAL A 454 10.17 16.57 9.18
N SER A 455 10.40 17.22 8.04
CA SER A 455 11.70 17.21 7.36
C SER A 455 12.79 17.84 8.24
N CYS A 456 12.50 18.96 8.90
CA CYS A 456 13.42 19.57 9.86
C CYS A 456 13.76 18.58 10.99
N ALA A 457 12.75 18.00 11.65
CA ALA A 457 12.96 17.08 12.76
C ALA A 457 13.75 15.81 12.38
N VAL A 458 13.54 15.29 11.16
CA VAL A 458 14.23 14.08 10.68
C VAL A 458 15.67 14.37 10.24
N LEU A 459 15.92 15.55 9.68
CA LEU A 459 17.22 15.91 9.11
C LEU A 459 18.18 16.55 10.11
N GLU A 460 17.73 16.98 11.29
CA GLU A 460 18.57 17.53 12.36
C GLU A 460 19.80 16.64 12.67
N VAL A 461 19.59 15.35 12.93
CA VAL A 461 20.69 14.42 13.29
C VAL A 461 21.64 14.15 12.11
N PRO A 462 21.16 13.85 10.88
CA PRO A 462 22.01 13.80 9.69
C PRO A 462 22.84 15.07 9.46
N ILE A 463 22.26 16.26 9.64
CA ILE A 463 22.95 17.55 9.46
C ILE A 463 24.06 17.74 10.51
N ILE A 464 23.81 17.36 11.77
CA ILE A 464 24.84 17.38 12.82
C ILE A 464 25.99 16.42 12.46
N LEU A 465 25.67 15.20 12.01
CA LEU A 465 26.70 14.23 11.60
C LEU A 465 27.48 14.68 10.36
N TRP A 466 26.84 15.42 9.47
CA TRP A 466 27.51 16.09 8.35
C TRP A 466 28.49 17.16 8.84
N ALA A 467 28.10 17.98 9.81
CA ALA A 467 28.93 19.04 10.38
C ALA A 467 30.15 18.55 11.17
N PHE A 468 30.18 17.28 11.60
CA PHE A 468 31.29 16.67 12.34
C PHE A 468 31.88 15.45 11.61
N PRO A 469 32.76 15.65 10.59
CA PRO A 469 33.22 14.57 9.72
C PRO A 469 34.04 13.47 10.39
N SER A 470 34.70 13.78 11.51
CA SER A 470 35.63 12.90 12.23
C SER A 470 34.97 11.75 13.02
N ARG A 471 33.65 11.55 12.88
CA ARG A 471 32.90 10.53 13.61
C ARG A 471 32.96 9.16 12.90
N SER A 472 33.05 8.10 13.70
CA SER A 472 33.10 6.72 13.21
C SER A 472 31.85 6.35 12.39
N LEU A 473 32.00 5.40 11.46
CA LEU A 473 30.91 4.88 10.64
C LEU A 473 29.72 4.41 11.50
N GLY A 474 29.99 3.80 12.66
CA GLY A 474 28.95 3.36 13.60
C GLY A 474 28.07 4.49 14.11
N LEU A 475 28.62 5.68 14.41
CA LEU A 475 27.84 6.83 14.86
C LEU A 475 26.97 7.39 13.73
N ARG A 476 27.47 7.37 12.49
CA ARG A 476 26.70 7.79 11.31
C ARG A 476 25.51 6.87 11.07
N LEU A 477 25.74 5.55 11.09
CA LEU A 477 24.68 4.55 10.96
C LEU A 477 23.63 4.70 12.07
N PHE A 478 24.07 4.92 13.32
CA PHE A 478 23.16 5.20 14.42
C PHE A 478 22.29 6.44 14.17
N GLY A 479 22.87 7.55 13.72
CA GLY A 479 22.08 8.77 13.45
C GLY A 479 21.11 8.64 12.28
N ILE A 480 21.45 7.85 11.25
CA ILE A 480 20.52 7.51 10.16
C ILE A 480 19.34 6.70 10.69
N LEU A 481 19.62 5.63 11.46
CA LEU A 481 18.58 4.79 12.06
C LEU A 481 17.70 5.59 13.02
N PHE A 482 18.29 6.49 13.80
CA PHE A 482 17.57 7.39 14.68
C PHE A 482 16.69 8.37 13.88
N GLY A 483 17.19 8.96 12.80
CA GLY A 483 16.39 9.83 11.92
C GLY A 483 15.17 9.11 11.33
N TRP A 484 15.33 7.87 10.88
CA TRP A 484 14.20 7.05 10.42
C TRP A 484 13.24 6.66 11.53
N LEU A 485 13.73 6.40 12.75
CA LEU A 485 12.88 6.16 13.91
C LEU A 485 12.03 7.40 14.23
N VAL A 486 12.65 8.59 14.25
CA VAL A 486 11.96 9.87 14.42
C VAL A 486 10.90 10.04 13.33
N MET A 487 11.25 9.81 12.06
CA MET A 487 10.31 9.85 10.95
C MET A 487 9.12 8.91 11.17
N ALA A 488 9.38 7.65 11.57
CA ALA A 488 8.33 6.67 11.84
C ALA A 488 7.41 7.09 12.99
N LEU A 489 7.96 7.65 14.07
CA LEU A 489 7.19 8.18 15.19
C LEU A 489 6.33 9.38 14.79
N PHE A 490 6.86 10.32 13.99
CA PHE A 490 6.08 11.44 13.45
C PHE A 490 4.96 10.98 12.52
N ILE A 491 5.25 10.03 11.63
CA ILE A 491 4.24 9.44 10.75
C ILE A 491 3.12 8.82 11.59
N TRP A 492 3.48 8.02 12.61
CA TRP A 492 2.52 7.40 13.50
C TRP A 492 1.68 8.41 14.28
N ALA A 493 2.31 9.43 14.86
CA ALA A 493 1.66 10.36 15.79
C ALA A 493 0.74 11.36 15.09
N TYR A 494 1.10 11.82 13.89
CA TYR A 494 0.44 12.96 13.26
C TYR A 494 -0.09 12.68 11.85
N LEU A 495 0.56 11.78 11.12
CA LEU A 495 0.30 11.63 9.70
C LEU A 495 -0.64 10.47 9.38
N MET A 496 -0.64 9.42 10.21
CA MET A 496 -1.54 8.27 10.05
C MET A 496 -2.93 8.56 10.59
N THR A 497 -3.96 8.14 9.86
CA THR A 497 -5.36 8.17 10.33
C THR A 497 -5.58 7.14 11.45
N PRO A 498 -6.63 7.28 12.28
CA PRO A 498 -6.94 6.29 13.32
C PRO A 498 -7.06 4.86 12.77
N GLY A 499 -7.69 4.69 11.59
CA GLY A 499 -7.80 3.40 10.92
C GLY A 499 -6.45 2.84 10.45
N GLU A 500 -5.57 3.69 9.92
CA GLU A 500 -4.20 3.29 9.54
C GLU A 500 -3.40 2.84 10.77
N ARG A 501 -3.49 3.57 11.90
CA ARG A 501 -2.80 3.21 13.16
C ARG A 501 -3.29 1.88 13.69
N ALA A 502 -4.60 1.66 13.71
CA ALA A 502 -5.19 0.39 14.11
C ALA A 502 -4.73 -0.77 13.21
N TYR A 503 -4.66 -0.55 11.90
CA TYR A 503 -4.16 -1.55 10.96
C TYR A 503 -2.70 -1.92 11.23
N VAL A 504 -1.82 -0.93 11.37
CA VAL A 504 -0.40 -1.17 11.67
C VAL A 504 -0.24 -1.81 13.05
N PHE A 505 -0.95 -1.31 14.06
CA PHE A 505 -0.95 -1.87 15.42
C PHE A 505 -1.33 -3.35 15.43
N ARG A 506 -2.34 -3.77 14.66
CA ARG A 506 -2.72 -5.19 14.53
C ARG A 506 -1.59 -6.07 13.96
N LYS A 507 -0.73 -5.51 13.10
CA LYS A 507 0.40 -6.26 12.49
C LYS A 507 1.64 -6.30 13.38
N ILE A 508 1.97 -5.19 14.05
CA ILE A 508 3.19 -5.07 14.86
C ILE A 508 2.97 -5.32 16.35
N GLY A 509 1.75 -5.09 16.85
CA GLY A 509 1.40 -5.16 18.26
C GLY A 509 1.53 -6.56 18.85
N LYS A 510 1.52 -7.61 18.00
CA LYS A 510 1.81 -8.98 18.44
C LYS A 510 3.19 -9.13 19.10
N TRP A 511 4.14 -8.25 18.78
CA TRP A 511 5.49 -8.23 19.35
C TRP A 511 5.64 -7.32 20.58
N LEU A 512 4.61 -6.55 20.93
CA LEU A 512 4.65 -5.71 22.12
C LEU A 512 4.43 -6.56 23.39
N PRO A 513 5.11 -6.23 24.49
CA PRO A 513 4.78 -6.75 25.81
C PRO A 513 3.30 -6.48 26.14
N ASP A 514 2.65 -7.40 26.88
CA ASP A 514 1.20 -7.37 27.14
C ASP A 514 0.70 -6.01 27.64
N GLY A 515 1.40 -5.43 28.63
CA GLY A 515 1.05 -4.12 29.18
C GLY A 515 1.14 -2.98 28.16
N GLY A 516 2.18 -2.99 27.32
CA GLY A 516 2.33 -2.01 26.23
C GLY A 516 1.24 -2.16 25.19
N PHE A 517 0.95 -3.40 24.79
CA PHE A 517 -0.12 -3.71 23.84
C PHE A 517 -1.49 -3.20 24.34
N LEU A 518 -1.88 -3.56 25.56
CA LEU A 518 -3.18 -3.19 26.10
C LEU A 518 -3.32 -1.66 26.26
N ARG A 519 -2.29 -0.97 26.75
CA ARG A 519 -2.29 0.50 26.86
C ARG A 519 -2.45 1.19 25.51
N THR A 520 -1.71 0.76 24.49
CA THR A 520 -1.81 1.34 23.15
C THR A 520 -3.17 1.04 22.52
N LYS A 521 -3.65 -0.20 22.61
CA LYS A 521 -4.95 -0.59 22.05
C LYS A 521 -6.10 0.17 22.72
N TYR A 522 -6.09 0.26 24.04
CA TYR A 522 -7.11 0.99 24.81
C TYR A 522 -7.18 2.46 24.38
N ARG A 523 -6.02 3.13 24.22
CA ARG A 523 -5.98 4.51 23.72
C ARG A 523 -6.49 4.66 22.29
N LEU A 524 -6.24 3.68 21.42
CA LEU A 524 -6.76 3.69 20.05
C LEU A 524 -8.29 3.51 19.98
N VAL A 525 -8.87 2.74 20.91
CA VAL A 525 -10.31 2.45 20.96
C VAL A 525 -11.10 3.55 21.68
N PHE A 526 -10.66 3.95 22.87
CA PHE A 526 -11.39 4.86 23.76
C PHE A 526 -10.90 6.31 23.69
N GLY A 527 -9.80 6.60 22.98
CA GLY A 527 -9.20 7.94 22.92
C GLY A 527 -8.48 8.40 24.21
N ARG A 528 -8.63 7.66 25.32
CA ARG A 528 -8.02 7.94 26.63
C ARG A 528 -6.98 6.89 27.05
N PRO A 529 -5.96 7.24 27.86
CA PRO A 529 -5.00 6.26 28.36
C PRO A 529 -5.66 5.26 29.32
N LEU A 530 -5.13 4.03 29.37
CA LEU A 530 -5.56 3.01 30.33
C LEU A 530 -5.02 3.30 31.73
N SER A 531 -5.91 3.49 32.71
CA SER A 531 -5.53 3.59 34.14
C SER A 531 -5.55 2.20 34.79
N VAL A 532 -4.37 1.66 35.10
CA VAL A 532 -4.26 0.31 35.73
C VAL A 532 -4.19 0.40 37.26
N SER A 533 -3.63 1.48 37.80
CA SER A 533 -3.43 1.68 39.25
C SER A 533 -4.64 2.27 39.98
N GLY A 534 -5.67 2.68 39.24
CA GLY A 534 -6.95 3.18 39.75
C GLY A 534 -8.02 2.97 38.70
N ALA A 535 -8.22 1.72 38.29
CA ALA A 535 -9.22 1.37 37.27
C ALA A 535 -10.62 1.66 37.81
N PHE A 536 -11.33 2.62 37.20
CA PHE A 536 -12.66 3.05 37.66
C PHE A 536 -13.77 2.37 36.85
N THR A 537 -13.53 2.11 35.57
CA THR A 537 -14.57 1.58 34.67
C THR A 537 -14.46 0.07 34.48
N PHE A 538 -15.56 -0.55 34.06
CA PHE A 538 -15.63 -1.98 33.77
C PHE A 538 -14.57 -2.38 32.72
N THR A 539 -14.45 -1.61 31.64
CA THR A 539 -13.47 -1.92 30.58
C THR A 539 -12.02 -1.81 31.04
N GLU A 540 -11.69 -0.87 31.93
CA GLU A 540 -10.34 -0.77 32.52
C GLU A 540 -10.02 -1.98 33.42
N LYS A 541 -10.99 -2.40 34.23
CA LYS A 541 -10.85 -3.54 35.13
C LYS A 541 -10.69 -4.86 34.38
N ILE A 542 -11.32 -5.03 33.22
CA ILE A 542 -11.06 -6.16 32.32
C ILE A 542 -9.60 -6.14 31.84
N GLN A 543 -9.03 -4.98 31.48
CA GLN A 543 -7.61 -4.90 31.11
C GLN A 543 -6.69 -5.19 32.31
N TRP A 544 -7.06 -4.74 33.51
CA TRP A 544 -6.35 -5.09 34.74
C TRP A 544 -6.34 -6.61 34.95
N GLN A 545 -7.49 -7.27 34.79
CA GLN A 545 -7.63 -8.71 34.97
C GLN A 545 -6.71 -9.48 34.03
N LYS A 546 -6.64 -9.10 32.74
CA LYS A 546 -5.72 -9.72 31.77
C LYS A 546 -4.23 -9.62 32.17
N LEU A 547 -3.85 -8.53 32.84
CA LEU A 547 -2.46 -8.28 33.25
C LEU A 547 -2.11 -8.95 34.58
N HIS A 548 -3.05 -8.98 35.52
CA HIS A 548 -2.76 -9.28 36.92
C HIS A 548 -3.44 -10.54 37.45
N ASP A 549 -4.62 -10.89 36.96
CA ASP A 549 -5.36 -12.09 37.37
C ASP A 549 -5.12 -13.24 36.38
N ARG A 550 -4.00 -13.93 36.64
CA ARG A 550 -3.49 -15.02 35.79
C ARG A 550 -3.80 -16.40 36.38
N ASN A 551 -5.02 -16.59 36.86
CA ASN A 551 -5.45 -17.87 37.40
C ASN A 551 -5.39 -18.97 36.30
N PRO A 552 -4.61 -20.06 36.50
CA PRO A 552 -4.48 -21.11 35.49
C PRO A 552 -5.78 -21.90 35.25
N LEU A 553 -6.72 -21.89 36.20
CA LEU A 553 -8.01 -22.55 36.03
C LEU A 553 -8.79 -21.97 34.83
N TYR A 554 -8.59 -20.69 34.49
CA TYR A 554 -9.26 -20.05 33.37
C TYR A 554 -9.03 -20.76 32.04
N HIS A 555 -7.87 -21.41 31.85
CA HIS A 555 -7.58 -22.20 30.65
C HIS A 555 -8.52 -23.38 30.49
N THR A 556 -8.86 -24.04 31.59
CA THR A 556 -9.81 -25.17 31.58
C THR A 556 -11.24 -24.67 31.35
N LEU A 557 -11.59 -23.54 31.95
CA LEU A 557 -12.96 -23.01 31.92
C LEU A 557 -13.38 -22.42 30.57
N VAL A 558 -12.43 -21.89 29.78
CA VAL A 558 -12.72 -21.41 28.43
C VAL A 558 -12.54 -22.46 27.33
N ASP A 559 -11.93 -23.61 27.65
CA ASP A 559 -11.85 -24.74 26.73
C ASP A 559 -13.21 -25.44 26.64
N LYS A 560 -13.89 -25.31 25.50
CA LYS A 560 -15.25 -25.84 25.30
C LYS A 560 -15.38 -27.36 25.51
N ALA A 561 -14.29 -28.12 25.41
CA ALA A 561 -14.31 -29.54 25.71
C ALA A 561 -13.95 -29.81 27.18
N ALA A 562 -12.90 -29.17 27.70
CA ALA A 562 -12.40 -29.44 29.06
C ALA A 562 -13.28 -28.85 30.17
N VAL A 563 -14.09 -27.84 29.86
CA VAL A 563 -15.02 -27.22 30.82
C VAL A 563 -16.19 -28.14 31.20
N LYS A 564 -16.60 -29.05 30.32
CA LYS A 564 -17.83 -29.83 30.48
C LYS A 564 -17.85 -30.70 31.75
N PRO A 565 -16.80 -31.49 32.06
CA PRO A 565 -16.74 -32.23 33.33
C PRO A 565 -16.81 -31.31 34.56
N TYR A 566 -16.15 -30.15 34.50
CA TYR A 566 -16.12 -29.17 35.60
C TYR A 566 -17.52 -28.59 35.89
N VAL A 567 -18.31 -28.33 34.83
CA VAL A 567 -19.68 -27.83 34.94
C VAL A 567 -20.61 -28.94 35.42
N ALA A 568 -20.51 -30.14 34.84
CA ALA A 568 -21.34 -31.29 35.21
C ALA A 568 -21.20 -31.65 36.70
N GLU A 569 -19.99 -31.58 37.26
CA GLU A 569 -19.73 -31.80 38.69
C GLU A 569 -20.46 -30.79 39.60
N ARG A 570 -20.65 -29.54 39.14
CA ARG A 570 -21.15 -28.44 39.98
C ARG A 570 -22.64 -28.24 39.88
N ILE A 571 -23.19 -28.37 38.69
CA ILE A 571 -24.61 -28.08 38.44
C ILE A 571 -25.39 -29.26 37.89
N GLY A 572 -24.76 -30.41 37.63
CA GLY A 572 -25.40 -31.58 37.04
C GLY A 572 -25.12 -31.71 35.54
N ALA A 573 -25.07 -32.95 35.06
CA ALA A 573 -24.78 -33.27 33.67
C ALA A 573 -25.93 -32.92 32.71
N GLU A 574 -27.16 -32.84 33.23
CA GLU A 574 -28.38 -32.43 32.53
C GLU A 574 -28.33 -30.98 32.01
N HIS A 575 -27.47 -30.15 32.61
CA HIS A 575 -27.24 -28.76 32.21
C HIS A 575 -26.07 -28.60 31.23
N VAL A 576 -25.44 -29.68 30.78
CA VAL A 576 -24.28 -29.64 29.87
C VAL A 576 -24.69 -30.15 28.49
N VAL A 577 -24.41 -29.37 27.44
CA VAL A 577 -24.66 -29.78 26.05
C VAL A 577 -23.87 -31.05 25.71
N PRO A 578 -24.50 -32.10 25.15
CA PRO A 578 -23.79 -33.32 24.78
C PRO A 578 -22.67 -33.07 23.76
N THR A 579 -21.54 -33.75 23.97
CA THR A 579 -20.41 -33.76 23.02
C THR A 579 -20.53 -34.94 22.08
N LEU A 580 -20.54 -34.66 20.79
CA LEU A 580 -20.63 -35.68 19.73
C LEU A 580 -19.25 -36.17 19.29
N GLY A 581 -18.21 -35.35 19.43
CA GLY A 581 -16.83 -35.73 19.11
C GLY A 581 -15.82 -34.61 19.36
N VAL A 582 -14.55 -34.98 19.50
CA VAL A 582 -13.42 -34.06 19.67
C VAL A 582 -12.24 -34.54 18.83
N TRP A 583 -11.64 -33.64 18.05
CA TRP A 583 -10.55 -33.95 17.13
C TRP A 583 -9.45 -32.90 17.17
N GLU A 584 -8.23 -33.26 16.79
CA GLU A 584 -7.12 -32.31 16.72
C GLU A 584 -7.02 -31.65 15.34
N ARG A 585 -7.50 -32.34 14.29
CA ARG A 585 -7.39 -31.90 12.91
C ARG A 585 -8.72 -32.06 12.15
N PRO A 586 -9.06 -31.15 11.21
CA PRO A 586 -10.31 -31.23 10.46
C PRO A 586 -10.48 -32.54 9.68
N GLU A 587 -9.39 -33.16 9.22
CA GLU A 587 -9.42 -34.40 8.46
C GLU A 587 -9.78 -35.63 9.32
N GLN A 588 -9.74 -35.50 10.65
CA GLN A 588 -10.09 -36.56 11.59
C GLN A 588 -11.58 -36.61 11.93
N ILE A 589 -12.36 -35.61 11.48
CA ILE A 589 -13.80 -35.56 11.77
C ILE A 589 -14.48 -36.79 11.18
N ASP A 590 -15.08 -37.59 12.05
CA ASP A 590 -15.90 -38.73 11.63
C ASP A 590 -17.29 -38.22 11.24
N TRP A 591 -17.44 -37.92 9.94
CA TRP A 591 -18.69 -37.41 9.42
C TRP A 591 -19.82 -38.42 9.54
N GLU A 592 -19.58 -39.73 9.48
CA GLU A 592 -20.65 -40.73 9.50
C GLU A 592 -21.27 -40.87 10.89
N ALA A 593 -20.45 -40.77 11.94
CA ALA A 593 -20.91 -40.80 13.33
C ALA A 593 -21.75 -39.57 13.74
N LEU A 594 -21.63 -38.44 13.03
CA LEU A 594 -22.38 -37.23 13.34
C LEU A 594 -23.87 -37.36 12.96
N PRO A 595 -24.80 -36.85 13.78
CA PRO A 595 -26.23 -36.82 13.48
C PRO A 595 -26.56 -35.93 12.27
N ALA A 596 -27.83 -35.90 11.86
CA ALA A 596 -28.28 -35.06 10.73
C ALA A 596 -28.06 -33.55 10.96
N GLN A 597 -27.98 -33.13 12.23
CA GLN A 597 -27.78 -31.74 12.64
C GLN A 597 -26.76 -31.66 13.78
N PHE A 598 -25.79 -30.76 13.67
CA PHE A 598 -24.72 -30.61 14.66
C PHE A 598 -24.06 -29.22 14.55
N VAL A 599 -23.26 -28.87 15.55
CA VAL A 599 -22.47 -27.64 15.56
C VAL A 599 -20.99 -27.96 15.74
N LEU A 600 -20.14 -27.44 14.85
CA LEU A 600 -18.68 -27.55 14.94
C LEU A 600 -18.08 -26.24 15.43
N LYS A 601 -17.14 -26.32 16.37
CA LYS A 601 -16.42 -25.16 16.94
C LYS A 601 -14.98 -25.55 17.28
N CYS A 602 -14.07 -24.59 17.32
CA CYS A 602 -12.77 -24.78 17.96
C CYS A 602 -12.87 -24.57 19.48
N THR A 603 -12.11 -25.35 20.24
CA THR A 603 -12.12 -25.32 21.71
C THR A 603 -11.49 -24.06 22.30
N HIS A 604 -10.51 -23.48 21.61
CA HIS A 604 -9.62 -22.41 22.13
C HIS A 604 -9.96 -20.98 21.69
N ASP A 605 -11.07 -20.76 20.97
CA ASP A 605 -11.37 -19.46 20.36
C ASP A 605 -12.83 -19.01 20.52
N SER A 606 -13.20 -17.91 19.88
CA SER A 606 -14.58 -17.50 19.65
C SER A 606 -14.75 -17.07 18.18
N GLY A 607 -15.85 -17.49 17.55
CA GLY A 607 -16.20 -17.15 16.16
C GLY A 607 -15.92 -18.26 15.12
N SER A 608 -15.37 -19.39 15.52
CA SER A 608 -15.17 -20.56 14.65
C SER A 608 -16.44 -21.39 14.41
N THR A 609 -17.56 -21.03 15.02
CA THR A 609 -18.83 -21.78 14.96
C THR A 609 -19.30 -22.02 13.52
N ILE A 610 -19.65 -23.27 13.23
CA ILE A 610 -20.26 -23.72 11.98
C ILE A 610 -21.47 -24.56 12.37
N ILE A 611 -22.65 -24.17 11.89
CA ILE A 611 -23.92 -24.85 12.17
C ILE A 611 -24.28 -25.70 10.96
N CYS A 612 -24.54 -26.98 11.19
CA CYS A 612 -25.09 -27.90 10.20
C CYS A 612 -26.55 -28.17 10.56
N THR A 613 -27.49 -27.62 9.79
CA THR A 613 -28.94 -27.89 9.92
C THR A 613 -29.42 -28.99 8.99
N ASP A 614 -28.65 -29.32 7.95
CA ASP A 614 -28.88 -30.46 7.07
C ASP A 614 -27.53 -31.03 6.58
N LYS A 615 -27.17 -32.21 7.08
CA LYS A 615 -25.92 -32.91 6.74
C LYS A 615 -25.81 -33.27 5.25
N ALA A 616 -26.92 -33.39 4.52
CA ALA A 616 -26.90 -33.77 3.11
C ALA A 616 -26.43 -32.62 2.21
N SER A 617 -26.78 -31.37 2.54
CA SER A 617 -26.38 -30.17 1.80
C SER A 617 -25.17 -29.43 2.40
N PHE A 618 -24.62 -29.94 3.50
CA PHE A 618 -23.52 -29.31 4.23
C PHE A 618 -22.19 -29.30 3.46
N ASP A 619 -21.61 -28.12 3.27
CA ASP A 619 -20.29 -27.95 2.64
C ASP A 619 -19.16 -28.31 3.62
N ARG A 620 -18.76 -29.59 3.57
CA ARG A 620 -17.69 -30.15 4.40
C ARG A 620 -16.34 -29.47 4.13
N GLN A 621 -16.04 -29.11 2.87
CA GLN A 621 -14.75 -28.53 2.53
C GLN A 621 -14.63 -27.11 3.08
N ALA A 622 -15.66 -26.27 2.90
CA ALA A 622 -15.68 -24.94 3.48
C ALA A 622 -15.60 -24.97 5.02
N ALA A 623 -16.26 -25.95 5.64
CA ALA A 623 -16.16 -26.17 7.09
C ALA A 623 -14.73 -26.52 7.53
N CYS A 624 -14.08 -27.48 6.86
CA CYS A 624 -12.70 -27.87 7.12
C CYS A 624 -11.74 -26.69 6.93
N ASP A 625 -11.87 -25.90 5.86
CA ASP A 625 -11.03 -24.74 5.58
C ASP A 625 -11.16 -23.67 6.69
N LYS A 626 -12.40 -23.40 7.14
CA LYS A 626 -12.67 -22.46 8.24
C LYS A 626 -12.07 -22.95 9.57
N LEU A 627 -12.22 -24.24 9.89
CA LEU A 627 -11.65 -24.83 11.11
C LEU A 627 -10.12 -24.84 11.07
N ALA A 628 -9.52 -25.22 9.95
CA ALA A 628 -8.05 -25.19 9.76
C ALA A 628 -7.49 -23.77 9.97
N ALA A 629 -8.15 -22.76 9.38
CA ALA A 629 -7.76 -21.36 9.58
C ALA A 629 -7.87 -20.92 11.04
N ALA A 630 -8.91 -21.36 11.76
CA ALA A 630 -9.10 -21.07 13.18
C ALA A 630 -8.04 -21.75 14.08
N LEU A 631 -7.72 -23.03 13.84
CA LEU A 631 -6.69 -23.79 14.57
C LEU A 631 -5.28 -23.18 14.40
N ALA A 632 -4.98 -22.62 13.22
CA ALA A 632 -3.71 -21.92 12.98
C ALA A 632 -3.57 -20.62 13.79
N CYS A 633 -4.67 -20.05 14.27
CA CYS A 633 -4.66 -18.79 15.00
C CYS A 633 -4.39 -18.98 16.50
N ASP A 634 -3.49 -18.16 17.02
CA ASP A 634 -3.24 -18.02 18.46
C ASP A 634 -4.20 -16.97 19.04
N TYR A 635 -5.34 -17.43 19.56
CA TYR A 635 -6.45 -16.56 19.99
C TYR A 635 -6.04 -15.60 21.11
N TRP A 636 -5.24 -16.08 22.08
CA TRP A 636 -4.65 -15.25 23.15
C TRP A 636 -3.94 -14.01 22.58
N LYS A 637 -3.14 -14.16 21.52
CA LYS A 637 -2.36 -13.05 20.96
C LYS A 637 -3.20 -11.96 20.32
N ARG A 638 -4.48 -12.20 20.03
CA ARG A 638 -5.37 -11.19 19.43
C ARG A 638 -5.55 -9.99 20.35
N ASP A 639 -5.92 -10.27 21.60
CA ASP A 639 -6.33 -9.24 22.56
C ASP A 639 -5.74 -9.41 23.97
N ARG A 640 -4.76 -10.31 24.11
CA ARG A 640 -4.10 -10.67 25.37
C ARG A 640 -5.11 -11.15 26.42
N GLU A 641 -5.99 -12.07 26.03
CA GLU A 641 -7.00 -12.68 26.90
C GLU A 641 -6.47 -13.92 27.63
N TRP A 642 -5.99 -13.76 28.87
CA TRP A 642 -5.11 -14.75 29.52
C TRP A 642 -5.72 -16.14 29.58
N ALA A 643 -7.02 -16.23 29.85
CA ALA A 643 -7.78 -17.48 29.82
C ALA A 643 -7.51 -18.35 28.57
N TYR A 644 -7.35 -17.78 27.39
CA TYR A 644 -7.13 -18.55 26.15
C TYR A 644 -5.67 -18.90 25.88
N LYS A 645 -4.73 -18.49 26.75
CA LYS A 645 -3.32 -18.78 26.56
C LYS A 645 -3.07 -20.27 26.78
N ASP A 646 -2.32 -20.88 25.87
CA ASP A 646 -1.89 -22.29 25.95
C ASP A 646 -3.05 -23.32 25.98
N VAL A 647 -4.28 -22.90 25.65
CA VAL A 647 -5.43 -23.81 25.53
C VAL A 647 -5.23 -24.75 24.34
N PRO A 648 -5.41 -26.08 24.51
CA PRO A 648 -5.31 -27.04 23.41
C PRO A 648 -6.24 -26.68 22.26
N ARG A 649 -5.68 -26.63 21.04
CA ARG A 649 -6.42 -26.25 19.83
C ARG A 649 -7.03 -27.51 19.21
N ARG A 650 -8.31 -27.73 19.50
CA ARG A 650 -9.07 -28.89 19.05
C ARG A 650 -10.38 -28.43 18.43
N ILE A 651 -11.04 -29.34 17.74
CA ILE A 651 -12.39 -29.19 17.19
C ILE A 651 -13.32 -29.99 18.10
N ILE A 652 -14.46 -29.40 18.45
CA ILE A 652 -15.54 -30.06 19.16
C ILE A 652 -16.81 -30.06 18.30
N ALA A 653 -17.50 -31.19 18.24
CA ALA A 653 -18.87 -31.28 17.76
C ALA A 653 -19.85 -31.35 18.93
N GLU A 654 -20.91 -30.56 18.86
CA GLU A 654 -21.98 -30.49 19.84
C GLU A 654 -23.34 -30.69 19.17
N GLU A 655 -24.31 -31.15 19.95
CA GLU A 655 -25.71 -31.24 19.52
C GLU A 655 -26.24 -29.87 19.09
N TYR A 656 -27.02 -29.85 18.00
CA TYR A 656 -27.72 -28.64 17.58
C TYR A 656 -28.99 -28.46 18.42
N LEU A 657 -29.08 -27.33 19.12
CA LEU A 657 -30.15 -27.07 20.10
C LEU A 657 -31.42 -26.46 19.49
N GLY A 658 -31.44 -26.19 18.18
CA GLY A 658 -32.54 -25.51 17.49
C GLY A 658 -32.20 -24.07 17.07
N ALA A 659 -33.13 -23.46 16.33
CA ALA A 659 -32.99 -22.10 15.80
C ALA A 659 -33.64 -21.05 16.73
N GLY A 660 -33.11 -19.84 16.74
CA GLY A 660 -33.73 -18.70 17.44
C GLY A 660 -33.66 -18.78 18.97
N LEU A 661 -32.69 -19.50 19.51
CA LEU A 661 -32.47 -19.58 20.95
C LEU A 661 -31.96 -18.25 21.49
N ALA A 662 -32.62 -17.77 22.54
CA ALA A 662 -32.10 -16.65 23.32
C ALA A 662 -30.85 -17.08 24.09
N ASP A 663 -29.84 -16.21 24.09
CA ASP A 663 -28.58 -16.43 24.81
C ASP A 663 -28.55 -15.50 26.03
N TYR A 664 -28.65 -16.07 27.21
CA TYR A 664 -28.71 -15.38 28.50
C TYR A 664 -27.32 -15.29 29.09
N LYS A 665 -26.80 -14.07 29.25
CA LYS A 665 -25.41 -13.84 29.62
C LYS A 665 -25.31 -13.13 30.95
N ILE A 666 -25.11 -13.92 32.01
CA ILE A 666 -25.17 -13.46 33.41
C ILE A 666 -23.77 -13.08 33.87
N PHE A 667 -23.61 -11.85 34.35
CA PHE A 667 -22.35 -11.35 34.90
C PHE A 667 -22.32 -11.55 36.41
N CYS A 668 -21.37 -12.34 36.87
CA CYS A 668 -21.15 -12.63 38.28
C CYS A 668 -19.88 -11.94 38.78
N PHE A 669 -19.96 -11.42 40.01
CA PHE A 669 -18.89 -10.66 40.67
C PHE A 669 -18.68 -11.18 42.08
N GLY A 670 -17.46 -11.65 42.38
CA GLY A 670 -17.17 -12.25 43.68
C GLY A 670 -18.08 -13.43 44.03
N GLY A 671 -18.54 -14.17 43.01
CA GLY A 671 -19.44 -15.31 43.14
C GLY A 671 -20.93 -15.01 43.01
N LYS A 672 -21.37 -13.74 43.00
CA LYS A 672 -22.81 -13.41 42.95
C LYS A 672 -23.23 -12.82 41.61
N PRO A 673 -24.40 -13.18 41.04
CA PRO A 673 -24.98 -12.50 39.90
C PRO A 673 -25.19 -11.00 40.19
N GLY A 674 -24.75 -10.13 39.27
CA GLY A 674 -24.91 -8.68 39.38
C GLY A 674 -25.91 -8.12 38.36
N PHE A 675 -25.70 -8.44 37.09
CA PHE A 675 -26.58 -8.05 35.98
C PHE A 675 -26.45 -9.09 34.86
N LEU A 676 -27.30 -8.99 33.84
CA LEU A 676 -27.22 -9.83 32.65
C LEU A 676 -27.54 -9.04 31.38
N PHE A 677 -27.33 -9.67 30.23
CA PHE A 677 -28.06 -9.29 29.03
C PHE A 677 -28.57 -10.52 28.28
N VAL A 678 -29.62 -10.29 27.49
CA VAL A 678 -30.19 -11.27 26.58
C VAL A 678 -29.80 -10.88 25.17
N ALA A 679 -29.23 -11.83 24.42
CA ALA A 679 -28.97 -11.64 23.01
C ALA A 679 -30.04 -12.33 22.15
N THR A 680 -30.73 -11.55 21.32
CA THR A 680 -31.74 -12.03 20.37
C THR A 680 -31.30 -11.77 18.93
N ASP A 681 -31.99 -12.42 17.97
CA ASP A 681 -31.83 -12.23 16.53
C ASP A 681 -30.42 -12.52 15.99
N ARG A 682 -29.64 -13.33 16.71
CA ARG A 682 -28.24 -13.65 16.35
C ARG A 682 -28.11 -14.52 15.11
N ASP A 683 -29.11 -15.37 14.86
CA ASP A 683 -29.08 -16.37 13.80
C ASP A 683 -29.84 -15.92 12.54
N ASN A 684 -30.41 -14.71 12.56
CA ASN A 684 -31.11 -14.13 11.41
C ASN A 684 -30.16 -13.22 10.61
N PRO A 685 -29.73 -13.60 9.40
CA PRO A 685 -28.82 -12.79 8.61
C PRO A 685 -29.43 -11.47 8.11
N ASP A 686 -30.76 -11.36 8.09
CA ASP A 686 -31.48 -10.17 7.65
C ASP A 686 -31.75 -9.16 8.79
N GLU A 687 -31.48 -9.55 10.04
CA GLU A 687 -31.68 -8.71 11.23
C GLU A 687 -30.36 -8.44 11.96
N GLU A 688 -30.24 -7.24 12.55
CA GLU A 688 -29.09 -6.91 13.39
C GLU A 688 -29.31 -7.47 14.80
N THR A 689 -28.41 -8.32 15.29
CA THR A 689 -28.36 -8.82 16.69
C THR A 689 -28.70 -7.73 17.70
N LYS A 690 -29.56 -8.04 18.68
CA LYS A 690 -29.95 -7.13 19.77
C LYS A 690 -29.42 -7.59 21.11
N PHE A 691 -28.93 -6.67 21.93
CA PHE A 691 -28.54 -6.92 23.32
C PHE A 691 -29.38 -6.07 24.28
N ASP A 692 -30.15 -6.73 25.13
CA ASP A 692 -30.97 -6.08 26.15
C ASP A 692 -30.46 -6.41 27.54
N PHE A 693 -30.01 -5.38 28.27
CA PHE A 693 -29.43 -5.52 29.60
C PHE A 693 -30.50 -5.48 30.68
N PHE A 694 -30.32 -6.27 31.72
CA PHE A 694 -31.24 -6.35 32.86
C PHE A 694 -30.47 -6.47 34.17
N ASP A 695 -31.05 -5.98 35.26
CA ASP A 695 -30.60 -6.32 36.61
C ASP A 695 -31.11 -7.71 37.03
N THR A 696 -30.71 -8.17 38.23
CA THR A 696 -31.13 -9.47 38.77
C THR A 696 -32.61 -9.53 39.18
N SER A 697 -33.33 -8.40 39.16
CA SER A 697 -34.78 -8.34 39.36
C SER A 697 -35.57 -8.32 38.04
N TRP A 698 -34.88 -8.49 36.91
CA TRP A 698 -35.43 -8.40 35.55
C TRP A 698 -35.90 -6.99 35.18
N GLN A 699 -35.37 -5.94 35.80
CA GLN A 699 -35.59 -4.58 35.31
C GLN A 699 -34.64 -4.28 34.15
N HIS A 700 -35.21 -3.80 33.04
CA HIS A 700 -34.45 -3.43 31.85
C HIS A 700 -33.57 -2.21 32.13
N LEU A 701 -32.31 -2.29 31.71
CA LEU A 701 -31.32 -1.23 31.80
C LEU A 701 -31.11 -0.65 30.41
N ASP A 702 -31.31 0.66 30.24
CA ASP A 702 -31.03 1.37 28.98
C ASP A 702 -29.52 1.55 28.78
N ILE A 703 -28.86 0.41 28.51
CA ILE A 703 -27.43 0.27 28.29
C ILE A 703 -27.26 -0.52 26.99
N ARG A 704 -26.33 -0.05 26.16
CA ARG A 704 -25.96 -0.67 24.89
C ARG A 704 -24.47 -1.00 24.91
N ASN A 705 -24.10 -2.15 24.35
CA ASN A 705 -22.70 -2.54 24.23
C ASN A 705 -22.47 -3.36 22.96
N GLY A 706 -21.95 -2.70 21.92
CA GLY A 706 -21.69 -3.31 20.60
C GLY A 706 -22.92 -3.48 19.71
N HIS A 707 -24.10 -3.67 20.29
CA HIS A 707 -25.38 -3.89 19.61
C HIS A 707 -26.49 -2.99 20.17
N PRO A 708 -27.51 -2.65 19.36
CA PRO A 708 -28.69 -1.93 19.84
C PRO A 708 -29.58 -2.81 20.73
N ASN A 709 -30.45 -2.16 21.52
CA ASN A 709 -31.56 -2.83 22.21
C ASN A 709 -32.65 -3.25 21.23
N ALA A 710 -33.45 -4.26 21.57
CA ALA A 710 -34.66 -4.58 20.84
C ALA A 710 -35.70 -3.45 20.96
N ALA A 711 -36.54 -3.29 19.95
CA ALA A 711 -37.64 -2.31 20.00
C ALA A 711 -38.65 -2.66 21.10
N THR A 712 -38.77 -3.95 21.43
CA THR A 712 -39.53 -4.46 22.57
C THR A 712 -38.61 -5.41 23.34
N PRO A 713 -38.29 -5.12 24.62
CA PRO A 713 -37.42 -5.98 25.41
C PRO A 713 -37.97 -7.41 25.52
N PRO A 714 -37.11 -8.43 25.54
CA PRO A 714 -37.54 -9.81 25.69
C PRO A 714 -38.25 -10.06 27.03
N ALA A 715 -39.24 -10.95 27.01
CA ALA A 715 -39.97 -11.35 28.21
C ALA A 715 -39.07 -12.11 29.20
N LYS A 716 -39.44 -12.06 30.49
CA LYS A 716 -38.75 -12.83 31.54
C LYS A 716 -38.85 -14.34 31.25
N PRO A 717 -37.73 -15.08 31.16
CA PRO A 717 -37.77 -16.51 30.93
C PRO A 717 -38.36 -17.23 32.13
N ALA A 718 -39.04 -18.36 31.86
CA ALA A 718 -39.69 -19.15 32.90
C ALA A 718 -38.69 -19.65 33.95
N HIS A 719 -37.48 -20.03 33.51
CA HIS A 719 -36.43 -20.56 34.37
C HIS A 719 -35.39 -19.52 34.81
N PHE A 720 -35.74 -18.22 34.83
CA PHE A 720 -34.80 -17.16 35.19
C PHE A 720 -34.12 -17.37 36.55
N GLU A 721 -34.90 -17.66 37.60
CA GLU A 721 -34.38 -17.84 38.96
C GLU A 721 -33.44 -19.06 39.04
N GLN A 722 -33.73 -20.10 38.27
CA GLN A 722 -32.86 -21.26 38.14
C GLN A 722 -31.53 -20.86 37.47
N MET A 723 -31.57 -20.08 36.39
CA MET A 723 -30.34 -19.60 35.73
C MET A 723 -29.46 -18.78 36.68
N LEU A 724 -30.05 -17.92 37.52
CA LEU A 724 -29.30 -17.15 38.52
C LEU A 724 -28.61 -18.05 39.56
N ALA A 725 -29.32 -19.06 40.06
CA ALA A 725 -28.77 -20.02 41.02
C ALA A 725 -27.63 -20.87 40.41
N LEU A 726 -27.80 -21.32 39.16
CA LEU A 726 -26.76 -22.06 38.42
C LEU A 726 -25.55 -21.17 38.15
N ALA A 727 -25.76 -19.90 37.80
CA ALA A 727 -24.68 -18.93 37.60
C ALA A 727 -23.90 -18.70 38.90
N GLU A 728 -24.57 -18.54 40.04
CA GLU A 728 -23.94 -18.39 41.37
C GLU A 728 -23.08 -19.62 41.73
N ALA A 729 -23.59 -20.83 41.51
CA ALA A 729 -22.85 -22.08 41.75
C ALA A 729 -21.58 -22.19 40.88
N LEU A 730 -21.65 -21.72 39.63
CA LEU A 730 -20.54 -21.75 38.68
C LEU A 730 -19.55 -20.59 38.85
N ALA A 731 -19.97 -19.44 39.38
CA ALA A 731 -19.13 -18.24 39.47
C ALA A 731 -18.00 -18.34 40.50
N GLY A 732 -18.11 -19.23 41.49
CA GLY A 732 -17.08 -19.47 42.48
C GLY A 732 -16.61 -18.19 43.20
N LYS A 733 -15.31 -18.01 43.39
CA LYS A 733 -14.71 -16.78 43.97
C LYS A 733 -14.03 -15.90 42.93
N PHE A 734 -14.44 -15.99 41.66
CA PHE A 734 -13.83 -15.19 40.60
C PHE A 734 -14.14 -13.69 40.81
N PRO A 735 -13.17 -12.79 40.58
CA PRO A 735 -13.42 -11.35 40.70
C PRO A 735 -14.57 -10.88 39.81
N GLN A 736 -14.59 -11.38 38.57
CA GLN A 736 -15.68 -11.25 37.62
C GLN A 736 -15.63 -12.42 36.64
N VAL A 737 -16.79 -12.93 36.28
CA VAL A 737 -16.98 -13.89 35.19
C VAL A 737 -18.38 -13.75 34.60
N ARG A 738 -18.51 -13.88 33.29
CA ARG A 738 -19.80 -14.00 32.62
C ARG A 738 -20.08 -15.48 32.35
N ILE A 739 -21.27 -15.93 32.70
CA ILE A 739 -21.72 -17.30 32.50
C ILE A 739 -22.93 -17.25 31.58
N ASP A 740 -22.82 -17.97 30.49
CA ASP A 740 -23.81 -17.93 29.42
C ASP A 740 -24.68 -19.18 29.49
N PHE A 741 -25.98 -19.01 29.25
CA PHE A 741 -26.96 -20.09 29.22
C PHE A 741 -27.85 -19.99 27.98
N TYR A 742 -28.31 -21.14 27.52
CA TYR A 742 -29.38 -21.29 26.56
C TYR A 742 -30.62 -21.84 27.28
N GLU A 743 -31.80 -21.38 26.87
CA GLU A 743 -33.07 -22.00 27.26
C GLU A 743 -33.68 -22.65 26.02
N THR A 744 -33.83 -23.97 26.06
CA THR A 744 -34.40 -24.75 24.96
C THR A 744 -35.94 -24.69 24.97
N PRO A 745 -36.62 -24.89 23.83
CA PRO A 745 -38.08 -24.84 23.77
C PRO A 745 -38.77 -25.88 24.67
N ASP A 746 -38.10 -26.98 24.99
CA ASP A 746 -38.55 -28.02 25.92
C ASP A 746 -38.24 -27.71 27.39
N GLY A 747 -37.77 -26.50 27.69
CA GLY A 747 -37.61 -25.97 29.05
C GLY A 747 -36.30 -26.36 29.74
N ARG A 748 -35.31 -26.93 29.04
CA ARG A 748 -33.98 -27.19 29.61
C ARG A 748 -33.12 -25.94 29.57
N VAL A 749 -32.48 -25.63 30.70
CA VAL A 749 -31.44 -24.61 30.83
C VAL A 749 -30.09 -25.28 30.58
N LEU A 750 -29.34 -24.86 29.56
CA LEU A 750 -28.07 -25.47 29.18
C LEU A 750 -26.93 -24.45 29.30
N PHE A 751 -25.81 -24.85 29.89
CA PHE A 751 -24.59 -24.06 29.94
C PHE A 751 -24.02 -23.83 28.54
N GLY A 752 -23.70 -22.57 28.25
CA GLY A 752 -23.07 -22.13 27.00
C GLY A 752 -21.55 -21.99 27.14
N GLU A 753 -21.08 -20.98 27.87
CA GLU A 753 -19.65 -20.70 28.03
C GLU A 753 -19.33 -19.91 29.30
N TYR A 754 -18.07 -20.04 29.76
CA TYR A 754 -17.45 -19.06 30.64
C TYR A 754 -16.77 -17.98 29.80
N THR A 755 -17.03 -16.71 30.14
CA THR A 755 -16.35 -15.57 29.55
C THR A 755 -15.78 -14.66 30.62
N PHE A 756 -14.44 -14.65 30.74
CA PHE A 756 -13.73 -13.75 31.67
C PHE A 756 -13.58 -12.34 31.10
N TYR A 757 -13.43 -12.19 29.77
CA TYR A 757 -13.14 -10.89 29.16
C TYR A 757 -14.26 -10.49 28.20
N HIS A 758 -15.38 -9.99 28.72
CA HIS A 758 -16.49 -9.55 27.89
C HIS A 758 -16.03 -8.50 26.86
N TRP A 759 -16.24 -8.78 25.57
CA TRP A 759 -15.73 -7.98 24.45
C TRP A 759 -14.23 -7.66 24.51
N SER A 760 -13.46 -8.49 25.22
CA SER A 760 -12.09 -8.20 25.57
C SER A 760 -11.86 -6.87 26.30
N GLY A 761 -12.92 -6.23 26.81
CA GLY A 761 -12.91 -4.88 27.35
C GLY A 761 -12.56 -3.79 26.33
N PHE A 762 -12.78 -4.03 25.04
CA PHE A 762 -12.49 -3.08 23.94
C PHE A 762 -13.74 -2.59 23.20
N VAL A 763 -14.93 -2.76 23.78
CA VAL A 763 -16.18 -2.21 23.23
C VAL A 763 -16.76 -1.23 24.24
N PRO A 764 -16.98 0.04 23.87
CA PRO A 764 -17.54 1.04 24.77
C PRO A 764 -19.02 0.77 25.06
N PHE A 765 -19.43 1.12 26.28
CA PHE A 765 -20.85 1.17 26.66
C PHE A 765 -21.46 2.51 26.23
N ASP A 766 -22.76 2.48 25.97
CA ASP A 766 -23.58 3.66 25.67
C ASP A 766 -24.85 3.60 26.55
N PRO A 767 -25.09 4.58 27.44
CA PRO A 767 -24.26 5.77 27.69
C PRO A 767 -22.92 5.44 28.36
N GLU A 768 -21.92 6.31 28.20
CA GLU A 768 -20.56 6.09 28.76
C GLU A 768 -20.55 5.92 30.29
N LEU A 769 -21.51 6.54 31.00
CA LEU A 769 -21.67 6.40 32.45
C LEU A 769 -21.88 4.94 32.89
N ALA A 770 -22.50 4.11 32.04
CA ALA A 770 -22.73 2.70 32.32
C ALA A 770 -21.42 1.94 32.54
N ASP A 771 -20.34 2.27 31.81
CA ASP A 771 -19.03 1.64 31.99
C ASP A 771 -18.50 1.85 33.43
N THR A 772 -18.74 3.02 34.01
CA THR A 772 -18.37 3.32 35.41
C THR A 772 -19.30 2.61 36.39
N GLN A 773 -20.62 2.64 36.15
CA GLN A 773 -21.62 2.01 37.04
C GLN A 773 -21.42 0.49 37.13
N LEU A 774 -21.32 -0.19 35.98
CA LEU A 774 -21.04 -1.64 35.94
C LEU A 774 -19.66 -1.95 36.53
N GLY A 775 -18.71 -1.02 36.39
CA GLY A 775 -17.40 -1.11 37.02
C GLY A 775 -17.46 -1.21 38.55
N GLN A 776 -18.49 -0.70 39.22
CA GLN A 776 -18.60 -0.73 40.69
C GLN A 776 -18.81 -2.15 41.25
N PHE A 777 -19.44 -3.04 40.48
CA PHE A 777 -19.60 -4.45 40.86
C PHE A 777 -18.26 -5.20 40.85
N PHE A 778 -17.37 -4.83 39.93
CA PHE A 778 -16.07 -5.50 39.75
C PHE A 778 -15.05 -4.98 40.77
N LYS A 779 -14.89 -5.68 41.89
CA LYS A 779 -13.87 -5.38 42.88
C LYS A 779 -12.54 -6.05 42.51
N ILE A 780 -11.52 -5.24 42.23
CA ILE A 780 -10.14 -5.71 42.05
C ILE A 780 -9.40 -5.64 43.39
N PRO A 781 -8.54 -6.62 43.74
CA PRO A 781 -7.69 -6.53 44.92
C PRO A 781 -6.67 -5.40 44.72
N TYR A 782 -6.82 -4.32 45.49
CA TYR A 782 -5.80 -3.27 45.59
C TYR A 782 -4.56 -3.89 46.26
N LYS A 783 -3.41 -3.83 45.58
CA LYS A 783 -2.12 -4.15 46.17
C LYS A 783 -1.54 -2.91 46.83
#